data_AF-A0A841L168-F1
#
_entry.id   AF-A0A841L168-F1
#
_cell.length_a   1.000
_cell.length_b   1.000
_cell.length_c   1.000
_cell.angle_alpha   90.00
_cell.angle_beta   90.00
_cell.angle_gamma   90.00
#
_symmetry.space_group_name_H-M   'P 1'
#
loop_
_entity.id
_entity.type
_entity.pdbx_description
1 polymer ?
#
loop_
_entity_poly.entity_id
_entity_poly.type
_entity_poly.pdbx_seq_one_letter_code
_entity_poly.pdbx_strand_id
1 'polypeptide(L)'
;MKKTVKISIFLIIATLVLHGLIPGVSVSAMEEGELRGVWVATVINIDYPSQATIEPELLKDEAVKILDHAVDTGLNAVFLQVRPTSDAIYKSQLFPWSKYLTGTQGLVPKDDFDPLKFWIEEAHKRGIELHAWINPYRVTKKTAADPKHDVASLDPSNPARLHPDWIVKHTDGNLYYDPGLPEVRKLVIDGILEIINNYEVDGIHFDDYFYPGKDFNDKASYEKYGTAYGNISDWRRENVNILIRDLSKAILETSKNIRFGISPVGIWANKKTNPLGSDTQGMQAYYDQFADSRKWVKEGLIDYIAPQIYWNIGFTAADYSKLLSWWKDTVYGTGVDLYIGQAAYRAGNTDPASPWYGVAEIEKQLKLNADYPEVKGSIFFSQKSLRDNLALSAVIKDTYLQRDGSIGSRPLSVAKPSDNTKTNLSQFYLYGTSDPKQPLYLNGQVVENRSKNGYFGVLVSLVEGENIFTFSQGASSVTRVINREIPSTALKEMNVAEIPAASVSPQAQVYRMTGEKITLSCQAPIGAKVTVKIDGKNYDMKSSNTASIGNGIYADTFTYEYTIPAYKGEPRNIDLGAPEYSMNYQGVAKTQTAPAKIGVIMESSPFYAEVIKDVVDTYATPASSNGADYELYKGMVDYITGMTGDYIRLSAGQWVKKENVKIYTTQSQLQSKVKAAEYTVGEGWDTLKLDMSSPVSAFPSFDGTSIKLDISNTSSAVTPVLPKESLFSSVVVSKNGNKVQYIFTLKENQPIEGYHVEKTDTGLILNIKRPVVAKEGTEPLSGIMIMVDPGHGGSDSGAQGPLGLDSSEKVINLNTAMKLRAELEKLGATVLMTRTEDKNVSLEERLAASRNARPDMFISIHANSMGDNVDISKIDGFSVFYREEFAQPLSETVFNYTINTLKRNNKGIHNKNFYVTRGTWTPSILIESGFVPNPNEFEWLIDENEQGLLAKSMADAIVQYFSPSKSIK
;
A
#
# COMPACT_ATOMS: atom_id res chain seq x y z
N MET A 1 60.94 59.59 -15.62
CA MET A 1 62.10 59.11 -16.40
C MET A 1 62.12 57.58 -16.38
N LYS A 2 62.14 56.95 -17.57
CA LYS A 2 62.66 55.60 -17.96
C LYS A 2 63.00 54.61 -16.81
N LYS A 3 62.63 53.31 -16.85
CA LYS A 3 62.74 52.35 -17.97
C LYS A 3 62.09 50.98 -17.63
N THR A 4 61.71 50.30 -18.70
CA THR A 4 61.09 48.99 -18.99
C THR A 4 61.88 47.72 -18.58
N VAL A 5 61.21 46.58 -18.33
CA VAL A 5 61.52 45.17 -18.78
C VAL A 5 60.24 44.31 -18.60
N LYS A 6 59.53 43.77 -19.61
CA LYS A 6 59.72 42.67 -20.60
C LYS A 6 59.40 41.24 -20.09
N ILE A 7 58.33 40.69 -20.67
CA ILE A 7 57.88 39.29 -20.69
C ILE A 7 58.77 38.47 -21.64
N SER A 8 59.01 37.19 -21.32
CA SER A 8 59.48 36.19 -22.30
C SER A 8 58.93 34.79 -21.98
N ILE A 9 58.32 34.22 -23.01
CA ILE A 9 57.82 32.84 -23.15
C ILE A 9 59.00 31.94 -23.51
N PHE A 10 59.05 30.72 -22.98
CA PHE A 10 59.80 29.63 -23.61
C PHE A 10 59.01 28.31 -23.57
N LEU A 11 58.89 27.73 -24.76
CA LEU A 11 58.28 26.46 -25.12
C LEU A 11 59.34 25.35 -24.94
N ILE A 12 59.01 24.20 -24.34
CA ILE A 12 59.81 22.97 -24.48
C ILE A 12 58.90 21.83 -24.93
N ILE A 13 59.37 21.18 -25.98
CA ILE A 13 58.79 20.10 -26.78
C ILE A 13 58.81 18.78 -25.99
N ALA A 14 57.66 18.10 -25.93
CA ALA A 14 57.54 16.74 -25.42
C ALA A 14 57.77 15.71 -26.53
N THR A 15 58.68 14.77 -26.31
CA THR A 15 58.95 13.63 -27.18
C THR A 15 58.15 12.41 -26.70
N LEU A 16 57.35 11.84 -27.60
CA LEU A 16 56.61 10.59 -27.39
C LEU A 16 57.57 9.40 -27.21
N VAL A 17 57.39 8.62 -26.15
CA VAL A 17 57.82 7.21 -26.09
C VAL A 17 56.62 6.39 -25.65
N LEU A 18 56.08 5.60 -26.58
CA LEU A 18 55.10 4.55 -26.30
C LEU A 18 55.78 3.42 -25.50
N HIS A 19 55.28 3.14 -24.30
CA HIS A 19 55.32 1.80 -23.72
C HIS A 19 53.89 1.41 -23.35
N GLY A 20 53.47 0.24 -23.82
CA GLY A 20 52.12 -0.29 -23.63
C GLY A 20 51.80 -0.47 -22.15
N LEU A 21 50.71 0.16 -21.72
CA LEU A 21 50.08 -0.08 -20.43
C LEU A 21 48.91 -1.06 -20.64
N ILE A 22 49.05 -2.21 -20.00
CA ILE A 22 47.93 -3.06 -19.58
C ILE A 22 46.98 -2.16 -18.77
N PRO A 23 45.64 -2.25 -18.94
CA PRO A 23 44.72 -1.44 -18.15
C PRO A 23 44.81 -1.89 -16.69
N GLY A 24 45.55 -1.13 -15.88
CA GLY A 24 45.44 -1.18 -14.44
C GLY A 24 44.06 -0.68 -14.06
N VAL A 25 43.33 -1.50 -13.32
CA VAL A 25 42.09 -1.10 -12.63
C VAL A 25 42.44 0.10 -11.76
N SER A 26 42.02 1.29 -12.18
CA SER A 26 42.05 2.47 -11.34
C SER A 26 40.96 2.29 -10.28
N VAL A 27 41.37 1.94 -9.06
CA VAL A 27 40.52 2.12 -7.87
C VAL A 27 40.21 3.61 -7.80
N SER A 28 38.97 3.96 -8.12
CA SER A 28 38.42 5.28 -7.86
C SER A 28 38.51 5.50 -6.35
N ALA A 29 39.28 6.50 -5.91
CA ALA A 29 39.15 7.00 -4.55
C ALA A 29 37.69 7.41 -4.35
N MET A 30 36.94 6.71 -3.50
CA MET A 30 35.61 7.13 -3.07
C MET A 30 35.73 8.51 -2.41
N GLU A 31 34.87 9.46 -2.78
CA GLU A 31 34.71 10.71 -2.02
C GLU A 31 34.40 10.37 -0.55
N GLU A 32 34.95 11.15 0.40
CA GLU A 32 34.72 11.01 1.86
C GLU A 32 33.21 11.15 2.21
N GLY A 33 32.47 10.05 2.14
CA GLY A 33 31.07 9.96 2.54
C GLY A 33 30.88 9.66 4.03
N GLU A 34 29.67 9.90 4.54
CA GLU A 34 29.27 9.42 5.87
C GLU A 34 29.26 7.88 5.93
N LEU A 35 29.80 7.29 7.01
CA LEU A 35 29.61 5.86 7.28
C LEU A 35 28.19 5.54 7.77
N ARG A 36 27.53 4.59 7.10
CA ARG A 36 26.17 4.12 7.39
C ARG A 36 26.20 2.62 7.53
N GLY A 37 26.48 2.19 8.75
CA GLY A 37 26.77 0.81 9.08
C GLY A 37 25.58 0.04 9.65
N VAL A 38 25.61 -1.28 9.51
CA VAL A 38 24.78 -2.19 10.32
C VAL A 38 25.62 -3.34 10.85
N TRP A 39 25.41 -3.71 12.12
CA TRP A 39 25.99 -4.93 12.67
C TRP A 39 25.18 -6.15 12.26
N VAL A 40 25.87 -7.18 11.78
CA VAL A 40 25.34 -8.51 11.46
C VAL A 40 25.98 -9.51 12.43
N ALA A 41 25.29 -9.74 13.54
CA ALA A 41 25.72 -10.63 14.62
C ALA A 41 25.39 -12.09 14.29
N THR A 42 26.40 -12.94 14.45
CA THR A 42 26.32 -14.38 14.16
C THR A 42 26.24 -15.23 15.41
N VAL A 43 26.73 -14.71 16.54
CA VAL A 43 26.57 -15.35 17.85
C VAL A 43 25.09 -15.62 18.11
N ILE A 44 24.78 -16.85 18.52
CA ILE A 44 23.41 -17.34 18.77
C ILE A 44 22.41 -17.08 17.64
N ASN A 45 22.91 -16.92 16.40
CA ASN A 45 22.10 -16.70 15.20
C ASN A 45 21.17 -15.47 15.30
N ILE A 46 21.66 -14.35 15.88
CA ILE A 46 20.87 -13.11 16.00
C ILE A 46 20.44 -12.60 14.63
N ASP A 47 21.40 -12.43 13.71
CA ASP A 47 21.17 -11.88 12.38
C ASP A 47 21.45 -12.90 11.28
N TYR A 48 22.59 -13.60 11.37
CA TYR A 48 23.06 -14.49 10.30
C TYR A 48 23.86 -15.71 10.80
N PRO A 49 23.69 -16.89 10.16
CA PRO A 49 22.47 -17.26 9.45
C PRO A 49 21.29 -17.30 10.43
N SER A 50 20.07 -17.11 9.95
CA SER A 50 18.86 -17.17 10.78
C SER A 50 18.68 -18.54 11.43
N GLN A 51 19.15 -19.59 10.74
CA GLN A 51 19.29 -20.95 11.24
C GLN A 51 20.61 -21.54 10.76
N ALA A 52 21.29 -22.26 11.65
CA ALA A 52 22.54 -22.92 11.28
C ALA A 52 22.28 -24.04 10.25
N THR A 53 23.11 -24.10 9.21
CA THR A 53 22.97 -25.04 8.11
C THR A 53 24.31 -25.31 7.44
N ILE A 54 24.46 -26.47 6.81
CA ILE A 54 25.63 -26.81 5.98
C ILE A 54 25.42 -26.48 4.49
N GLU A 55 24.20 -26.07 4.10
CA GLU A 55 23.84 -25.84 2.69
C GLU A 55 24.28 -24.43 2.21
N PRO A 56 25.20 -24.32 1.23
CA PRO A 56 25.71 -23.03 0.77
C PRO A 56 24.64 -22.13 0.19
N GLU A 57 23.67 -22.67 -0.55
CA GLU A 57 22.66 -21.87 -1.23
C GLU A 57 21.76 -21.10 -0.25
N LEU A 58 21.44 -21.69 0.91
CA LEU A 58 20.68 -21.00 1.95
C LEU A 58 21.51 -19.89 2.61
N LEU A 59 22.79 -20.17 2.89
CA LEU A 59 23.72 -19.19 3.45
C LEU A 59 23.96 -18.01 2.51
N LYS A 60 24.06 -18.27 1.20
CA LYS A 60 24.22 -17.24 0.17
C LYS A 60 22.97 -16.38 0.02
N ASP A 61 21.80 -17.01 -0.07
CA ASP A 61 20.52 -16.32 -0.21
C ASP A 61 20.25 -15.37 0.97
N GLU A 62 20.48 -15.81 2.21
CA GLU A 62 20.33 -14.94 3.38
C GLU A 62 21.35 -13.80 3.39
N ALA A 63 22.60 -14.06 3.02
CA ALA A 63 23.64 -13.02 2.94
C ALA A 63 23.28 -11.94 1.91
N VAL A 64 22.83 -12.35 0.72
CA VAL A 64 22.37 -11.45 -0.34
C VAL A 64 21.16 -10.63 0.13
N LYS A 65 20.16 -11.23 0.78
CA LYS A 65 19.00 -10.51 1.32
C LYS A 65 19.39 -9.46 2.36
N ILE A 66 20.37 -9.75 3.21
CA ILE A 66 20.88 -8.80 4.20
C ILE A 66 21.57 -7.62 3.49
N LEU A 67 22.40 -7.89 2.48
CA LEU A 67 23.10 -6.86 1.71
C LEU A 67 22.14 -6.00 0.88
N ASP A 68 21.16 -6.61 0.21
CA ASP A 68 20.13 -5.90 -0.54
C ASP A 68 19.31 -5.00 0.39
N HIS A 69 18.90 -5.50 1.55
CA HIS A 69 18.21 -4.69 2.56
C HIS A 69 19.06 -3.52 3.07
N ALA A 70 20.38 -3.72 3.23
CA ALA A 70 21.29 -2.65 3.62
C ALA A 70 21.32 -1.54 2.56
N VAL A 71 21.47 -1.89 1.28
CA VAL A 71 21.40 -0.94 0.15
C VAL A 71 20.05 -0.21 0.14
N ASP A 72 18.94 -0.93 0.26
CA ASP A 72 17.59 -0.37 0.22
C ASP A 72 17.31 0.62 1.35
N THR A 73 17.97 0.43 2.49
CA THR A 73 17.90 1.30 3.68
C THR A 73 18.85 2.51 3.56
N GLY A 74 19.69 2.57 2.52
CA GLY A 74 20.68 3.63 2.31
C GLY A 74 21.99 3.44 3.08
N LEU A 75 22.28 2.20 3.52
CA LEU A 75 23.50 1.83 4.23
C LEU A 75 24.64 1.52 3.24
N ASN A 76 25.87 1.78 3.65
CA ASN A 76 27.08 1.59 2.84
C ASN A 76 28.18 0.76 3.53
N ALA A 77 27.91 0.23 4.73
CA ALA A 77 28.84 -0.63 5.44
C ALA A 77 28.12 -1.76 6.21
N VAL A 78 28.73 -2.94 6.26
CA VAL A 78 28.30 -4.09 7.06
C VAL A 78 29.43 -4.52 7.98
N PHE A 79 29.11 -4.68 9.25
CA PHE A 79 30.01 -5.17 10.29
C PHE A 79 29.62 -6.63 10.61
N LEU A 80 30.20 -7.56 9.85
CA LEU A 80 29.86 -8.99 9.91
C LEU A 80 30.66 -9.70 11.01
N GLN A 81 29.97 -10.33 11.96
CA GLN A 81 30.65 -11.08 13.02
C GLN A 81 31.25 -12.38 12.50
N VAL A 82 32.53 -12.37 12.15
CA VAL A 82 33.24 -13.53 11.59
C VAL A 82 33.86 -14.43 12.66
N ARG A 83 34.03 -13.92 13.89
CA ARG A 83 34.52 -14.67 15.05
C ARG A 83 33.69 -14.39 16.31
N PRO A 84 32.59 -15.13 16.52
CA PRO A 84 31.70 -14.91 17.67
C PRO A 84 32.19 -15.55 18.98
N THR A 85 32.76 -16.77 18.96
CA THR A 85 33.16 -17.55 20.16
C THR A 85 34.38 -18.43 19.91
N SER A 86 35.56 -17.84 19.72
CA SER A 86 36.83 -18.55 19.44
C SER A 86 36.70 -19.60 18.30
N ASP A 87 35.98 -19.21 17.26
CA ASP A 87 35.65 -20.00 16.08
C ASP A 87 35.56 -19.08 14.85
N ALA A 88 35.44 -19.64 13.64
CA ALA A 88 35.52 -18.89 12.39
C ALA A 88 34.30 -19.14 11.49
N ILE A 89 33.77 -18.07 10.90
CA ILE A 89 32.82 -18.10 9.78
C ILE A 89 33.59 -17.86 8.46
N TYR A 90 34.78 -18.43 8.39
CA TYR A 90 35.74 -18.35 7.28
C TYR A 90 36.71 -19.52 7.38
N LYS A 91 37.42 -19.83 6.30
CA LYS A 91 38.47 -20.85 6.33
C LYS A 91 39.65 -20.35 7.17
N SER A 92 39.89 -21.03 8.29
CA SER A 92 40.96 -20.71 9.25
C SER A 92 41.82 -21.93 9.54
N GLN A 93 43.13 -21.72 9.71
CA GLN A 93 44.09 -22.70 10.22
C GLN A 93 44.23 -22.65 11.74
N LEU A 94 43.72 -21.58 12.38
CA LEU A 94 43.85 -21.32 13.81
C LEU A 94 42.56 -21.63 14.58
N PHE A 95 41.41 -21.38 13.99
CA PHE A 95 40.11 -21.50 14.64
C PHE A 95 39.21 -22.52 13.93
N PRO A 96 38.47 -23.35 14.67
CA PRO A 96 37.51 -24.27 14.07
C PRO A 96 36.33 -23.51 13.45
N TRP A 97 35.63 -24.13 12.51
CA TRP A 97 34.37 -23.59 11.98
C TRP A 97 33.36 -23.30 13.08
N SER A 98 32.65 -22.18 12.96
CA SER A 98 31.69 -21.75 13.95
C SER A 98 30.47 -22.65 14.01
N LYS A 99 30.07 -23.00 15.24
CA LYS A 99 28.81 -23.73 15.45
C LYS A 99 27.58 -22.94 15.03
N TYR A 100 27.64 -21.60 15.00
CA TYR A 100 26.50 -20.80 14.57
C TYR A 100 26.31 -20.83 13.06
N LEU A 101 27.34 -21.24 12.29
CA LEU A 101 27.21 -21.45 10.86
C LEU A 101 26.52 -22.78 10.57
N THR A 102 27.03 -23.89 11.11
CA THR A 102 26.67 -25.26 10.69
C THR A 102 25.94 -26.08 11.75
N GLY A 103 25.76 -25.55 12.96
CA GLY A 103 25.13 -26.19 14.11
C GLY A 103 26.11 -26.98 14.99
N THR A 104 27.32 -27.27 14.49
CA THR A 104 28.36 -28.01 15.20
C THR A 104 29.73 -27.35 15.00
N GLN A 105 30.46 -27.06 16.07
CA GLN A 105 31.79 -26.44 15.97
C GLN A 105 32.76 -27.40 15.25
N GLY A 106 33.59 -26.87 14.35
CA GLY A 106 34.54 -27.66 13.55
C GLY A 106 33.94 -28.28 12.28
N LEU A 107 32.61 -28.33 12.15
CA LEU A 107 31.96 -28.88 10.96
C LEU A 107 32.02 -27.88 9.79
N VAL A 108 32.64 -28.32 8.69
CA VAL A 108 32.81 -27.56 7.44
C VAL A 108 31.47 -27.44 6.69
N PRO A 109 31.14 -26.28 6.08
CA PRO A 109 30.05 -26.17 5.11
C PRO A 109 30.21 -27.14 3.93
N LYS A 110 29.09 -27.51 3.26
CA LYS A 110 29.18 -28.33 2.03
C LYS A 110 29.89 -27.58 0.91
N ASP A 111 30.34 -28.36 -0.07
CA ASP A 111 30.96 -27.87 -1.31
C ASP A 111 32.16 -26.93 -1.10
N ASP A 112 32.84 -27.08 0.05
CA ASP A 112 33.97 -26.25 0.46
C ASP A 112 33.64 -24.73 0.42
N PHE A 113 32.38 -24.39 0.73
CA PHE A 113 31.90 -23.01 0.71
C PHE A 113 32.62 -22.16 1.77
N ASP A 114 33.09 -20.99 1.35
CA ASP A 114 33.74 -19.98 2.17
C ASP A 114 32.82 -18.77 2.35
N PRO A 115 32.14 -18.63 3.51
CA PRO A 115 31.15 -17.58 3.71
C PRO A 115 31.76 -16.18 3.66
N LEU A 116 32.90 -15.95 4.33
CA LEU A 116 33.49 -14.60 4.39
C LEU A 116 33.90 -14.11 3.01
N LYS A 117 34.52 -14.97 2.19
CA LYS A 117 34.83 -14.63 0.81
C LYS A 117 33.59 -14.23 0.01
N PHE A 118 32.51 -15.01 0.12
CA PHE A 118 31.25 -14.71 -0.56
C PHE A 118 30.63 -13.38 -0.09
N TRP A 119 30.62 -13.14 1.21
CA TRP A 119 30.11 -11.90 1.79
C TRP A 119 30.86 -10.67 1.29
N ILE A 120 32.19 -10.73 1.22
CA ILE A 120 33.03 -9.64 0.70
C ILE A 120 32.71 -9.37 -0.76
N GLU A 121 32.74 -10.42 -1.60
CA GLU A 121 32.46 -10.30 -3.03
C GLU A 121 31.08 -9.70 -3.31
N GLU A 122 30.04 -10.13 -2.58
CA GLU A 122 28.68 -9.63 -2.75
C GLU A 122 28.46 -8.23 -2.15
N ALA A 123 29.15 -7.88 -1.06
CA ALA A 123 29.10 -6.55 -0.48
C ALA A 123 29.75 -5.53 -1.42
N HIS A 124 30.96 -5.82 -1.92
CA HIS A 124 31.68 -4.94 -2.84
C HIS A 124 30.94 -4.73 -4.17
N LYS A 125 30.27 -5.76 -4.71
CA LYS A 125 29.39 -5.62 -5.89
C LYS A 125 28.28 -4.59 -5.71
N ARG A 126 27.87 -4.33 -4.46
CA ARG A 126 26.81 -3.39 -4.08
C ARG A 126 27.35 -2.05 -3.58
N GLY A 127 28.67 -1.85 -3.58
CA GLY A 127 29.30 -0.67 -3.00
C GLY A 127 29.18 -0.61 -1.47
N ILE A 128 29.10 -1.75 -0.81
CA ILE A 128 29.10 -1.86 0.65
C ILE A 128 30.50 -2.25 1.14
N GLU A 129 31.04 -1.49 2.08
CA GLU A 129 32.23 -1.88 2.84
C GLU A 129 31.91 -3.06 3.77
N LEU A 130 32.79 -4.06 3.85
CA LEU A 130 32.69 -5.15 4.79
C LEU A 130 33.81 -5.08 5.84
N HIS A 131 33.40 -4.84 7.08
CA HIS A 131 34.27 -4.84 8.25
C HIS A 131 34.11 -6.18 8.98
N ALA A 132 35.19 -6.95 9.07
CA ALA A 132 35.21 -8.21 9.81
C ALA A 132 35.15 -7.92 11.32
N TRP A 133 34.05 -8.31 11.97
CA TRP A 133 33.83 -8.16 13.40
C TRP A 133 34.29 -9.41 14.16
N ILE A 134 35.17 -9.19 15.13
CA ILE A 134 35.79 -10.20 15.96
C ILE A 134 35.52 -9.92 17.45
N ASN A 135 35.13 -10.97 18.17
CA ASN A 135 35.25 -10.97 19.62
C ASN A 135 36.66 -11.47 20.02
N PRO A 136 37.45 -10.68 20.78
CA PRO A 136 38.85 -11.03 21.06
C PRO A 136 38.98 -12.20 22.05
N TYR A 137 38.19 -12.23 23.11
CA TYR A 137 38.44 -13.11 24.26
C TYR A 137 37.36 -14.14 24.55
N ARG A 138 36.15 -13.98 24.00
CA ARG A 138 35.05 -14.92 24.27
C ARG A 138 35.33 -16.29 23.64
N VAL A 139 35.28 -17.33 24.46
CA VAL A 139 35.41 -18.73 24.00
C VAL A 139 34.06 -19.43 23.97
N THR A 140 33.16 -19.12 24.90
CA THR A 140 31.80 -19.68 24.88
C THR A 140 30.74 -18.62 25.13
N LYS A 141 29.52 -18.91 24.68
CA LYS A 141 28.32 -18.13 25.02
C LYS A 141 27.21 -19.08 25.47
N LYS A 142 26.88 -19.00 26.76
CA LYS A 142 25.83 -19.76 27.42
C LYS A 142 24.46 -19.22 27.08
N THR A 143 23.55 -20.15 26.78
CA THR A 143 22.13 -19.86 26.58
C THR A 143 21.28 -20.85 27.38
N ALA A 144 19.97 -20.65 27.42
CA ALA A 144 19.07 -21.64 28.03
C ALA A 144 19.04 -22.95 27.22
N ALA A 145 19.17 -22.87 25.89
CA ALA A 145 19.14 -24.01 24.98
C ALA A 145 20.48 -24.76 24.89
N ASP A 146 21.59 -24.08 25.20
CA ASP A 146 22.93 -24.63 25.27
C ASP A 146 23.54 -24.30 26.64
N PRO A 147 23.33 -25.14 27.67
CA PRO A 147 23.76 -24.84 29.03
C PRO A 147 25.18 -25.34 29.37
N LYS A 148 25.78 -26.18 28.51
CA LYS A 148 27.06 -26.85 28.78
C LYS A 148 28.22 -26.10 28.13
N HIS A 149 29.05 -25.48 28.95
CA HIS A 149 30.26 -24.78 28.51
C HIS A 149 31.44 -25.17 29.39
N ASP A 150 32.19 -26.14 28.90
CA ASP A 150 33.48 -26.56 29.44
C ASP A 150 34.47 -26.75 28.28
N VAL A 151 35.76 -26.77 28.60
CA VAL A 151 36.82 -26.86 27.59
C VAL A 151 36.74 -28.17 26.80
N ALA A 152 36.27 -29.26 27.42
CA ALA A 152 36.19 -30.57 26.79
C ALA A 152 35.09 -30.65 25.72
N SER A 153 34.06 -29.80 25.82
CA SER A 153 32.97 -29.70 24.85
C SER A 153 33.33 -28.97 23.56
N LEU A 154 34.46 -28.26 23.51
CA LEU A 154 34.94 -27.56 22.32
C LEU A 154 35.52 -28.54 21.28
N ASP A 155 35.55 -28.14 20.02
CA ASP A 155 36.23 -28.92 18.97
C ASP A 155 37.70 -29.20 19.34
N PRO A 156 38.26 -30.40 19.05
CA PRO A 156 39.65 -30.73 19.37
C PRO A 156 40.70 -29.76 18.82
N SER A 157 40.42 -29.08 17.72
CA SER A 157 41.30 -28.06 17.12
C SER A 157 41.15 -26.67 17.75
N ASN A 158 40.14 -26.46 18.60
CA ASN A 158 39.91 -25.16 19.24
C ASN A 158 41.13 -24.76 20.11
N PRO A 159 41.72 -23.57 19.95
CA PRO A 159 42.88 -23.17 20.75
C PRO A 159 42.62 -23.19 22.26
N ALA A 160 41.39 -22.91 22.70
CA ALA A 160 41.01 -23.00 24.10
C ALA A 160 41.05 -24.43 24.66
N ARG A 161 40.87 -25.44 23.79
CA ARG A 161 40.98 -26.86 24.15
C ARG A 161 42.42 -27.36 24.09
N LEU A 162 43.21 -26.84 23.16
CA LEU A 162 44.65 -27.12 23.07
C LEU A 162 45.44 -26.48 24.22
N HIS A 163 44.99 -25.31 24.69
CA HIS A 163 45.62 -24.53 25.75
C HIS A 163 44.61 -24.22 26.87
N PRO A 164 44.19 -25.24 27.65
CA PRO A 164 43.26 -25.03 28.76
C PRO A 164 43.80 -24.09 29.84
N ASP A 165 45.13 -23.94 29.91
CA ASP A 165 45.83 -23.00 30.80
C ASP A 165 45.61 -21.52 30.42
N TRP A 166 45.11 -21.24 29.21
CA TRP A 166 44.77 -19.87 28.79
C TRP A 166 43.35 -19.44 29.19
N ILE A 167 42.57 -20.36 29.76
CA ILE A 167 41.12 -20.20 29.90
C ILE A 167 40.71 -19.88 31.33
N VAL A 168 39.92 -18.82 31.47
CA VAL A 168 39.25 -18.44 32.70
C VAL A 168 37.77 -18.71 32.55
N LYS A 169 37.22 -19.53 33.46
CA LYS A 169 35.78 -19.68 33.62
C LYS A 169 35.25 -18.58 34.53
N HIS A 170 34.39 -17.73 33.98
CA HIS A 170 33.83 -16.59 34.69
C HIS A 170 32.52 -16.95 35.41
N THR A 171 32.07 -16.08 36.32
CA THR A 171 30.89 -16.31 37.18
C THR A 171 29.57 -16.33 36.41
N ASP A 172 29.53 -15.75 35.21
CA ASP A 172 28.41 -15.86 34.27
C ASP A 172 28.31 -17.25 33.60
N GLY A 173 29.28 -18.13 33.86
CA GLY A 173 29.34 -19.49 33.36
C GLY A 173 30.00 -19.64 31.99
N ASN A 174 30.49 -18.55 31.39
CA ASN A 174 31.22 -18.58 30.12
C ASN A 174 32.73 -18.78 30.32
N LEU A 175 33.40 -19.23 29.25
CA LEU A 175 34.84 -19.34 29.13
C LEU A 175 35.39 -18.15 28.34
N TYR A 176 36.50 -17.62 28.82
CA TYR A 176 37.22 -16.51 28.20
C TYR A 176 38.71 -16.83 28.15
N TYR A 177 39.38 -16.37 27.10
CA TYR A 177 40.83 -16.27 27.13
C TYR A 177 41.27 -15.22 28.16
N ASP A 178 42.36 -15.50 28.88
CA ASP A 178 42.99 -14.54 29.80
C ASP A 178 43.78 -13.47 29.02
N PRO A 179 43.33 -12.20 28.98
CA PRO A 179 44.01 -11.15 28.23
C PRO A 179 45.40 -10.81 28.81
N GLY A 180 45.69 -11.23 30.04
CA GLY A 180 46.99 -11.06 30.70
C GLY A 180 48.11 -11.89 30.10
N LEU A 181 47.78 -12.98 29.40
CA LEU A 181 48.76 -13.86 28.78
C LEU A 181 49.25 -13.30 27.44
N PRO A 182 50.57 -13.11 27.23
CA PRO A 182 51.12 -12.71 25.93
C PRO A 182 50.73 -13.64 24.78
N GLU A 183 50.64 -14.94 25.05
CA GLU A 183 50.28 -15.97 24.08
C GLU A 183 48.84 -15.81 23.57
N VAL A 184 47.91 -15.44 24.45
CA VAL A 184 46.52 -15.12 24.09
C VAL A 184 46.47 -13.89 23.18
N ARG A 185 47.19 -12.82 23.53
CA ARG A 185 47.21 -11.60 22.69
C ARG A 185 47.80 -11.90 21.32
N LYS A 186 48.84 -12.73 21.27
CA LYS A 186 49.41 -13.21 20.01
C LYS A 186 48.41 -14.04 19.19
N LEU A 187 47.68 -14.97 19.79
CA LEU A 187 46.63 -15.74 19.10
C LEU A 187 45.57 -14.83 18.46
N VAL A 188 45.14 -13.78 19.18
CA VAL A 188 44.17 -12.81 18.66
C VAL A 188 44.73 -12.08 17.44
N ILE A 189 45.96 -11.57 17.54
CA ILE A 189 46.64 -10.87 16.44
C ILE A 189 46.83 -11.79 15.23
N ASP A 190 47.38 -12.99 15.44
CA ASP A 190 47.64 -13.95 14.36
C ASP A 190 46.34 -14.33 13.62
N GLY A 191 45.22 -14.50 14.34
CA GLY A 191 43.91 -14.74 13.75
C GLY A 191 43.39 -13.60 12.88
N ILE A 192 43.68 -12.35 13.25
CA ILE A 192 43.27 -11.18 12.48
C ILE A 192 44.17 -11.00 11.26
N LEU A 193 45.47 -11.24 11.41
CA LEU A 193 46.40 -11.26 10.28
C LEU A 193 46.05 -12.39 9.30
N GLU A 194 45.55 -13.53 9.76
CA GLU A 194 45.02 -14.57 8.86
C GLU A 194 43.86 -14.05 8.01
N ILE A 195 42.94 -13.27 8.59
CA ILE A 195 41.86 -12.65 7.83
C ILE A 195 42.42 -11.65 6.81
N ILE A 196 43.27 -10.72 7.25
CA ILE A 196 43.81 -9.66 6.38
C ILE A 196 44.64 -10.23 5.21
N ASN A 197 45.39 -11.31 5.45
CA ASN A 197 46.23 -11.92 4.42
C ASN A 197 45.43 -12.74 3.40
N ASN A 198 44.23 -13.22 3.76
CA ASN A 198 43.46 -14.15 2.93
C ASN A 198 42.20 -13.52 2.32
N TYR A 199 41.72 -12.39 2.84
CA TYR A 199 40.45 -11.79 2.46
C TYR A 199 40.58 -10.27 2.28
N GLU A 200 39.93 -9.74 1.23
CA GLU A 200 39.88 -8.30 0.93
C GLU A 200 38.80 -7.59 1.76
N VAL A 201 38.91 -7.65 3.09
CA VAL A 201 38.02 -6.88 3.98
C VAL A 201 38.38 -5.40 3.94
N ASP A 202 37.43 -4.51 4.24
CA ASP A 202 37.67 -3.06 4.30
C ASP A 202 38.13 -2.62 5.71
N GLY A 203 37.79 -3.41 6.72
CA GLY A 203 38.19 -3.13 8.09
C GLY A 203 38.11 -4.31 9.05
N ILE A 204 38.73 -4.11 10.20
CA ILE A 204 38.66 -4.96 11.38
C ILE A 204 37.89 -4.22 12.47
N HIS A 205 36.93 -4.91 13.08
CA HIS A 205 36.06 -4.37 14.09
C HIS A 205 36.08 -5.20 15.37
N PHE A 206 36.35 -4.58 16.52
CA PHE A 206 36.03 -5.16 17.83
C PHE A 206 34.76 -4.53 18.41
N ASP A 207 33.96 -5.33 19.11
CA ASP A 207 32.82 -4.85 19.90
C ASP A 207 33.25 -4.46 21.33
N ASP A 208 32.32 -4.53 22.28
CA ASP A 208 32.47 -4.03 23.64
C ASP A 208 33.00 -5.08 24.65
N TYR A 209 33.31 -6.29 24.21
CA TYR A 209 33.67 -7.38 25.12
C TYR A 209 35.19 -7.49 25.31
N PHE A 210 35.67 -6.88 26.39
CA PHE A 210 37.02 -7.04 26.90
C PHE A 210 37.05 -8.04 28.07
N TYR A 211 37.34 -7.59 29.29
CA TYR A 211 37.10 -8.43 30.46
C TYR A 211 35.60 -8.48 30.77
N PRO A 212 35.05 -9.64 31.18
CA PRO A 212 33.62 -9.79 31.47
C PRO A 212 33.20 -9.19 32.82
N GLY A 213 34.14 -8.82 33.69
CA GLY A 213 33.87 -8.28 35.01
C GLY A 213 35.11 -8.10 35.88
N LYS A 214 34.93 -7.48 37.05
CA LYS A 214 36.01 -7.23 38.04
C LYS A 214 36.47 -8.52 38.73
N ASP A 215 35.59 -9.51 38.82
CA ASP A 215 35.78 -10.81 39.46
C ASP A 215 36.48 -11.84 38.56
N PHE A 216 37.09 -11.40 37.46
CA PHE A 216 37.90 -12.27 36.59
C PHE A 216 39.04 -12.95 37.38
N ASN A 217 39.23 -14.26 37.20
CA ASN A 217 40.18 -15.05 37.98
C ASN A 217 41.53 -15.21 37.26
N ASP A 218 42.28 -14.12 37.16
CA ASP A 218 43.60 -14.02 36.49
C ASP A 218 44.74 -13.79 37.50
N LYS A 219 44.53 -14.15 38.78
CA LYS A 219 45.51 -13.91 39.85
C LYS A 219 46.89 -14.47 39.52
N ALA A 220 46.96 -15.70 38.99
CA ALA A 220 48.22 -16.33 38.63
C ALA A 220 48.94 -15.57 37.50
N SER A 221 48.20 -15.10 36.50
CA SER A 221 48.72 -14.27 35.41
C SER A 221 49.19 -12.91 35.92
N TYR A 222 48.45 -12.30 36.86
CA TYR A 222 48.86 -11.04 37.50
C TYR A 222 50.15 -11.19 38.31
N GLU A 223 50.28 -12.26 39.09
CA GLU A 223 51.51 -12.56 39.85
C GLU A 223 52.72 -12.74 38.92
N LYS A 224 52.50 -13.35 37.75
CA LYS A 224 53.56 -13.62 36.77
C LYS A 224 53.95 -12.40 35.94
N TYR A 225 53.00 -11.58 35.50
CA TYR A 225 53.24 -10.53 34.49
C TYR A 225 52.89 -9.11 34.95
N GLY A 226 52.14 -8.92 36.04
CA GLY A 226 51.47 -7.66 36.36
C GLY A 226 51.93 -6.94 37.62
N THR A 227 52.79 -7.55 38.45
CA THR A 227 53.21 -6.99 39.75
C THR A 227 53.89 -5.61 39.65
N ALA A 228 54.48 -5.27 38.51
CA ALA A 228 55.09 -3.96 38.25
C ALA A 228 54.09 -2.79 38.09
N TYR A 229 52.79 -3.07 37.86
CA TYR A 229 51.77 -2.05 37.59
C TYR A 229 51.08 -1.50 38.85
N GLY A 230 51.52 -1.92 40.04
CA GLY A 230 51.01 -1.44 41.33
C GLY A 230 49.64 -2.00 41.75
N ASN A 231 48.69 -2.15 40.83
CA ASN A 231 47.43 -2.85 41.07
C ASN A 231 46.94 -3.62 39.84
N ILE A 232 46.06 -4.61 40.08
CA ILE A 232 45.54 -5.49 39.05
C ILE A 232 44.63 -4.78 38.03
N SER A 233 43.93 -3.71 38.43
CA SER A 233 43.04 -2.98 37.52
C SER A 233 43.82 -2.23 36.43
N ASP A 234 44.92 -1.59 36.80
CA ASP A 234 45.81 -0.90 35.85
C ASP A 234 46.48 -1.90 34.91
N TRP A 235 46.92 -3.04 35.44
CA TRP A 235 47.47 -4.13 34.63
C TRP A 235 46.45 -4.68 33.63
N ARG A 236 45.20 -4.93 34.05
CA ARG A 236 44.14 -5.40 33.15
C ARG A 236 43.84 -4.41 32.03
N ARG A 237 43.77 -3.11 32.33
CA ARG A 237 43.65 -2.06 31.31
C ARG A 237 44.82 -2.09 30.34
N GLU A 238 46.05 -2.18 30.85
CA GLU A 238 47.22 -2.21 29.99
C GLU A 238 47.30 -3.49 29.13
N ASN A 239 46.82 -4.64 29.61
CA ASN A 239 46.73 -5.85 28.79
C ASN A 239 45.85 -5.64 27.55
N VAL A 240 44.72 -4.94 27.71
CA VAL A 240 43.86 -4.55 26.59
C VAL A 240 44.57 -3.53 25.68
N ASN A 241 45.22 -2.52 26.26
CA ASN A 241 45.97 -1.53 25.49
C ASN A 241 47.12 -2.16 24.68
N ILE A 242 47.83 -3.14 25.24
CA ILE A 242 48.88 -3.89 24.57
C ILE A 242 48.30 -4.61 23.36
N LEU A 243 47.19 -5.33 23.51
CA LEU A 243 46.54 -5.99 22.36
C LEU A 243 46.22 -4.99 21.25
N ILE A 244 45.56 -3.88 21.60
CA ILE A 244 45.10 -2.88 20.61
C ILE A 244 46.29 -2.21 19.93
N ARG A 245 47.31 -1.82 20.69
CA ARG A 245 48.53 -1.18 20.15
C ARG A 245 49.30 -2.13 19.25
N ASP A 246 49.52 -3.36 19.69
CA ASP A 246 50.31 -4.34 18.94
C ASP A 246 49.55 -4.81 17.69
N LEU A 247 48.22 -4.94 17.77
CA LEU A 247 47.37 -5.22 16.61
C LEU A 247 47.38 -4.06 15.61
N SER A 248 47.18 -2.82 16.06
CA SER A 248 47.24 -1.63 15.20
C SER A 248 48.56 -1.55 14.44
N LYS A 249 49.68 -1.78 15.14
CA LYS A 249 51.00 -1.87 14.53
C LYS A 249 51.08 -3.00 13.50
N ALA A 250 50.61 -4.20 13.84
CA ALA A 250 50.66 -5.36 12.95
C ALA A 250 49.80 -5.15 11.68
N ILE A 251 48.64 -4.51 11.79
CA ILE A 251 47.80 -4.14 10.65
C ILE A 251 48.57 -3.16 9.76
N LEU A 252 49.12 -2.06 10.31
CA LEU A 252 49.90 -1.08 9.55
C LEU A 252 51.12 -1.67 8.84
N GLU A 253 51.77 -2.68 9.44
CA GLU A 253 52.90 -3.41 8.85
C GLU A 253 52.46 -4.37 7.74
N THR A 254 51.21 -4.85 7.76
CA THR A 254 50.68 -5.84 6.81
C THR A 254 49.92 -5.20 5.65
N SER A 255 49.04 -4.23 5.92
CA SER A 255 48.25 -3.51 4.93
C SER A 255 47.91 -2.10 5.41
N LYS A 256 48.12 -1.11 4.53
CA LYS A 256 47.81 0.31 4.83
C LYS A 256 46.36 0.70 4.53
N ASN A 257 45.59 -0.19 3.91
CA ASN A 257 44.23 0.11 3.44
C ASN A 257 43.14 -0.47 4.36
N ILE A 258 43.52 -1.22 5.40
CA ILE A 258 42.57 -1.81 6.36
C ILE A 258 42.37 -0.86 7.52
N ARG A 259 41.11 -0.50 7.79
CA ARG A 259 40.77 0.31 8.96
C ARG A 259 40.56 -0.57 10.19
N PHE A 260 41.07 -0.17 11.34
CA PHE A 260 40.85 -0.83 12.61
C PHE A 260 40.01 0.04 13.53
N GLY A 261 38.88 -0.46 13.99
CA GLY A 261 38.08 0.26 14.96
C GLY A 261 37.35 -0.61 15.97
N ILE A 262 36.79 0.08 16.96
CA ILE A 262 36.27 -0.55 18.17
C ILE A 262 34.95 0.11 18.58
N SER A 263 33.96 -0.70 18.93
CA SER A 263 32.67 -0.27 19.49
C SER A 263 32.59 -0.55 21.00
N PRO A 264 33.09 0.36 21.86
CA PRO A 264 33.01 0.17 23.31
C PRO A 264 31.61 0.51 23.84
N VAL A 265 31.35 0.12 25.09
CA VAL A 265 30.20 0.62 25.86
C VAL A 265 30.19 2.16 25.87
N GLY A 266 29.01 2.76 25.71
CA GLY A 266 28.87 4.22 25.54
C GLY A 266 29.35 5.09 26.70
N ILE A 267 29.55 4.54 27.91
CA ILE A 267 30.11 5.24 29.06
C ILE A 267 31.53 4.72 29.34
N TRP A 268 32.55 5.54 29.06
CA TRP A 268 33.94 5.26 29.46
C TRP A 268 34.09 5.32 30.99
N ALA A 269 33.77 6.47 31.59
CA ALA A 269 33.72 6.68 33.03
C ALA A 269 32.71 7.77 33.38
N ASN A 270 32.14 7.72 34.58
CA ASN A 270 31.25 8.75 35.10
C ASN A 270 32.08 9.93 35.64
N LYS A 271 31.62 11.17 35.45
CA LYS A 271 32.30 12.39 35.93
C LYS A 271 32.54 12.40 37.45
N LYS A 272 31.64 11.77 38.21
CA LYS A 272 31.73 11.64 39.67
C LYS A 272 32.91 10.77 40.14
N THR A 273 33.28 9.76 39.37
CA THR A 273 34.35 8.80 39.71
C THR A 273 35.67 9.17 39.03
N ASN A 274 35.61 9.79 37.86
CA ASN A 274 36.76 10.28 37.12
C ASN A 274 36.44 11.67 36.56
N PRO A 275 37.21 12.73 36.87
CA PRO A 275 36.91 14.09 36.42
C PRO A 275 36.92 14.27 34.90
N LEU A 276 37.55 13.36 34.16
CA LEU A 276 37.55 13.34 32.69
C LEU A 276 36.31 12.62 32.11
N GLY A 277 35.49 12.00 32.94
CA GLY A 277 34.31 11.22 32.55
C GLY A 277 33.13 12.07 32.10
N SER A 278 32.13 11.40 31.52
CA SER A 278 30.89 12.02 31.06
C SER A 278 29.93 12.27 32.22
N ASP A 279 29.03 13.25 32.09
CA ASP A 279 28.00 13.55 33.10
C ASP A 279 26.88 12.49 33.09
N THR A 280 27.22 11.30 33.59
CA THR A 280 26.42 10.08 33.61
C THR A 280 26.58 9.33 34.94
N GLN A 281 25.76 8.29 35.13
CA GLN A 281 25.68 7.50 36.37
C GLN A 281 25.59 5.99 36.12
N GLY A 282 25.98 5.53 34.92
CA GLY A 282 25.85 4.14 34.50
C GLY A 282 27.07 3.27 34.82
N MET A 283 27.07 2.05 34.25
CA MET A 283 28.23 1.14 34.22
C MET A 283 29.38 1.80 33.44
N GLN A 284 30.62 1.57 33.86
CA GLN A 284 31.78 2.30 33.37
C GLN A 284 32.81 1.35 32.76
N ALA A 285 32.96 1.40 31.44
CA ALA A 285 33.84 0.49 30.70
C ALA A 285 35.28 0.49 31.25
N TYR A 286 35.80 1.66 31.67
CA TYR A 286 37.15 1.82 32.21
C TYR A 286 37.40 1.00 33.50
N TYR A 287 36.37 0.83 34.33
CA TYR A 287 36.48 0.18 35.64
C TYR A 287 35.89 -1.23 35.66
N ASP A 288 34.84 -1.49 34.89
CA ASP A 288 34.06 -2.72 34.95
C ASP A 288 34.51 -3.74 33.89
N GLN A 289 34.99 -3.27 32.73
CA GLN A 289 35.51 -4.11 31.64
C GLN A 289 37.00 -3.86 31.33
N PHE A 290 37.63 -2.92 32.04
CA PHE A 290 39.01 -2.48 31.85
C PHE A 290 39.31 -1.98 30.42
N ALA A 291 38.31 -1.36 29.79
CA ALA A 291 38.39 -0.79 28.45
C ALA A 291 38.73 0.71 28.51
N ASP A 292 39.99 1.08 28.26
CA ASP A 292 40.42 2.48 28.26
C ASP A 292 40.28 3.15 26.88
N SER A 293 39.05 3.18 26.39
CA SER A 293 38.69 3.73 25.08
C SER A 293 39.17 5.15 24.83
N ARG A 294 39.22 5.99 25.87
CA ARG A 294 39.75 7.35 25.78
C ARG A 294 41.24 7.35 25.43
N LYS A 295 42.03 6.44 26.00
CA LYS A 295 43.45 6.31 25.68
C LYS A 295 43.65 5.88 24.22
N TRP A 296 42.88 4.90 23.75
CA TRP A 296 42.97 4.41 22.36
C TRP A 296 42.74 5.53 21.35
N VAL A 297 41.77 6.40 21.62
CA VAL A 297 41.51 7.59 20.79
C VAL A 297 42.64 8.61 20.91
N LYS A 298 43.02 9.01 22.13
CA LYS A 298 44.00 10.10 22.34
C LYS A 298 45.42 9.74 21.89
N GLU A 299 45.77 8.46 21.87
CA GLU A 299 47.06 7.96 21.36
C GLU A 299 47.00 7.54 19.88
N GLY A 300 45.83 7.59 19.23
CA GLY A 300 45.67 7.23 17.82
C GLY A 300 45.94 5.75 17.54
N LEU A 301 45.51 4.86 18.45
CA LEU A 301 45.72 3.41 18.33
C LEU A 301 44.70 2.73 17.41
N ILE A 302 43.63 3.42 17.04
CA ILE A 302 42.51 2.93 16.23
C ILE A 302 42.16 4.01 15.20
N ASP A 303 41.64 3.61 14.04
CA ASP A 303 41.22 4.51 12.97
C ASP A 303 39.81 5.06 13.18
N TYR A 304 38.95 4.31 13.87
CA TYR A 304 37.63 4.78 14.28
C TYR A 304 37.18 4.21 15.62
N ILE A 305 36.25 4.93 16.26
CA ILE A 305 35.57 4.49 17.47
C ILE A 305 34.05 4.59 17.31
N ALA A 306 33.33 3.58 17.78
CA ALA A 306 31.89 3.43 17.62
C ALA A 306 31.14 3.24 18.96
N PRO A 307 31.15 4.21 19.89
CA PRO A 307 30.51 4.04 21.20
C PRO A 307 29.03 3.65 21.11
N GLN A 308 28.64 2.66 21.89
CA GLN A 308 27.26 2.16 21.99
C GLN A 308 26.40 3.08 22.85
N ILE A 309 25.87 4.16 22.28
CA ILE A 309 25.00 5.12 22.98
C ILE A 309 23.54 4.64 22.91
N TYR A 310 23.24 3.55 23.62
CA TYR A 310 21.96 2.84 23.52
C TYR A 310 20.85 3.37 24.44
N TRP A 311 20.84 4.68 24.67
CA TRP A 311 19.87 5.37 25.52
C TRP A 311 19.16 6.46 24.72
N ASN A 312 17.98 6.87 25.17
CA ASN A 312 17.26 7.97 24.54
C ASN A 312 17.80 9.32 25.00
N ILE A 313 17.55 10.36 24.19
CA ILE A 313 17.78 11.76 24.54
C ILE A 313 16.98 12.08 25.80
N GLY A 314 17.64 12.73 26.77
CA GLY A 314 17.05 13.11 28.06
C GLY A 314 17.02 11.99 29.12
N PHE A 315 17.55 10.79 28.84
CA PHE A 315 17.62 9.73 29.84
C PHE A 315 18.59 10.09 30.98
N THR A 316 18.08 10.33 32.19
CA THR A 316 18.83 10.97 33.28
C THR A 316 20.15 10.29 33.66
N ALA A 317 20.23 8.95 33.60
CA ALA A 317 21.44 8.23 33.99
C ALA A 317 22.51 8.17 32.90
N ALA A 318 22.12 8.29 31.62
CA ALA A 318 22.99 8.11 30.47
C ALA A 318 22.42 8.83 29.24
N ASP A 319 22.26 10.15 29.34
CA ASP A 319 21.60 10.96 28.31
C ASP A 319 22.39 10.89 27.00
N TYR A 320 21.72 10.50 25.93
CA TYR A 320 22.30 10.40 24.59
C TYR A 320 23.05 11.68 24.20
N SER A 321 22.44 12.85 24.42
CA SER A 321 23.01 14.14 24.01
C SER A 321 24.31 14.48 24.76
N LYS A 322 24.38 14.14 26.05
CA LYS A 322 25.58 14.34 26.87
C LYS A 322 26.70 13.40 26.49
N LEU A 323 26.36 12.14 26.19
CA LEU A 323 27.33 11.15 25.72
C LEU A 323 27.87 11.50 24.34
N LEU A 324 27.00 11.91 23.41
CA LEU A 324 27.40 12.38 22.09
C LEU A 324 28.41 13.54 22.20
N SER A 325 28.07 14.56 23.00
CA SER A 325 28.95 15.71 23.24
C SER A 325 30.30 15.30 23.83
N TRP A 326 30.32 14.38 24.80
CA TRP A 326 31.55 13.90 25.42
C TRP A 326 32.43 13.09 24.45
N TRP A 327 31.83 12.23 23.62
CA TRP A 327 32.58 11.45 22.62
C TRP A 327 33.13 12.33 21.50
N LYS A 328 32.35 13.32 21.06
CA LYS A 328 32.80 14.36 20.13
C LYS A 328 34.07 15.07 20.65
N ASP A 329 34.08 15.50 21.92
CA ASP A 329 35.25 16.13 22.54
C ASP A 329 36.43 15.15 22.74
N THR A 330 36.12 13.86 22.89
CA THR A 330 37.13 12.81 23.00
C THR A 330 37.87 12.60 21.69
N VAL A 331 37.20 12.64 20.54
CA VAL A 331 37.86 12.55 19.22
C VAL A 331 38.41 13.88 18.71
N TYR A 332 37.94 15.01 19.26
CA TYR A 332 38.38 16.33 18.82
C TYR A 332 39.91 16.48 18.85
N GLY A 333 40.46 16.95 17.72
CA GLY A 333 41.90 17.15 17.52
C GLY A 333 42.70 15.86 17.29
N THR A 334 42.03 14.72 17.10
CA THR A 334 42.67 13.44 16.75
C THR A 334 42.35 13.06 15.29
N GLY A 335 43.01 12.04 14.76
CA GLY A 335 42.69 11.45 13.45
C GLY A 335 41.70 10.28 13.53
N VAL A 336 41.03 10.09 14.67
CA VAL A 336 40.12 8.96 14.89
C VAL A 336 38.70 9.37 14.54
N ASP A 337 38.06 8.64 13.63
CA ASP A 337 36.67 8.90 13.26
C ASP A 337 35.70 8.47 14.36
N LEU A 338 34.66 9.26 14.61
CA LEU A 338 33.59 8.93 15.53
C LEU A 338 32.34 8.45 14.78
N TYR A 339 31.96 7.19 15.00
CA TYR A 339 30.66 6.65 14.61
C TYR A 339 29.78 6.46 15.83
N ILE A 340 28.46 6.62 15.71
CA ILE A 340 27.58 6.39 16.86
C ILE A 340 26.89 5.03 16.72
N GLY A 341 27.04 4.17 17.73
CA GLY A 341 26.26 2.94 17.83
C GLY A 341 24.81 3.26 18.21
N GLN A 342 23.88 2.95 17.30
CA GLN A 342 22.45 3.22 17.42
C GLN A 342 21.70 1.98 17.92
N ALA A 343 20.81 2.16 18.91
CA ALA A 343 20.00 1.08 19.48
C ALA A 343 18.73 0.79 18.67
N ALA A 344 18.88 0.37 17.40
CA ALA A 344 17.75 0.04 16.54
C ALA A 344 16.80 -1.00 17.17
N TYR A 345 17.33 -1.95 17.94
CA TYR A 345 16.55 -2.97 18.67
C TYR A 345 15.56 -2.42 19.72
N ARG A 346 15.67 -1.15 20.11
CA ARG A 346 14.75 -0.52 21.06
C ARG A 346 13.59 0.20 20.38
N ALA A 347 13.72 0.55 19.11
CA ALA A 347 12.69 1.25 18.35
C ALA A 347 11.50 0.33 18.03
N GLY A 348 10.36 0.93 17.69
CA GLY A 348 9.10 0.24 17.44
C GLY A 348 8.33 -0.12 18.71
N ASN A 349 8.64 0.51 19.85
CA ASN A 349 7.89 0.27 21.08
C ASN A 349 6.43 0.71 20.86
N THR A 350 5.49 -0.09 21.34
CA THR A 350 4.05 0.15 21.16
C THR A 350 3.42 0.94 22.30
N ASP A 351 4.13 1.14 23.42
CA ASP A 351 3.69 1.98 24.53
C ASP A 351 3.91 3.47 24.20
N PRO A 352 2.86 4.30 24.06
CA PRO A 352 3.00 5.73 23.77
C PRO A 352 3.77 6.53 24.82
N ALA A 353 3.89 6.02 26.05
CA ALA A 353 4.68 6.63 27.10
C ALA A 353 6.18 6.29 27.02
N SER A 354 6.54 5.27 26.23
CA SER A 354 7.94 4.91 26.03
C SER A 354 8.65 5.98 25.21
N PRO A 355 9.87 6.42 25.60
CA PRO A 355 10.67 7.29 24.75
C PRO A 355 11.04 6.64 23.41
N TRP A 356 10.89 5.31 23.30
CA TRP A 356 11.11 4.54 22.09
C TRP A 356 9.82 4.23 21.32
N TYR A 357 8.71 4.95 21.59
CA TYR A 357 7.45 4.78 20.88
C TYR A 357 7.62 5.04 19.38
N GLY A 358 7.24 4.07 18.56
CA GLY A 358 7.47 4.12 17.12
C GLY A 358 8.95 4.29 16.79
N VAL A 359 9.29 5.19 15.86
CA VAL A 359 10.65 5.33 15.31
C VAL A 359 11.28 6.71 15.51
N ALA A 360 10.53 7.62 16.14
CA ALA A 360 10.88 9.03 16.25
C ALA A 360 12.18 9.29 17.04
N GLU A 361 12.53 8.43 17.99
CA GLU A 361 13.75 8.61 18.79
C GLU A 361 15.01 8.41 17.95
N ILE A 362 15.06 7.38 17.09
CA ILE A 362 16.19 7.18 16.18
C ILE A 362 16.30 8.35 15.19
N GLU A 363 15.17 8.83 14.66
CA GLU A 363 15.16 10.00 13.78
C GLU A 363 15.77 11.24 14.46
N LYS A 364 15.38 11.52 15.72
CA LYS A 364 15.93 12.63 16.50
C LYS A 364 17.43 12.47 16.75
N GLN A 365 17.87 11.26 17.05
CA GLN A 365 19.29 10.96 17.30
C GLN A 365 20.13 11.16 16.03
N LEU A 366 19.66 10.70 14.87
CA LEU A 366 20.35 10.91 13.60
C LEU A 366 20.43 12.40 13.22
N LYS A 367 19.36 13.16 13.46
CA LYS A 367 19.37 14.63 13.26
C LYS A 367 20.37 15.31 14.20
N LEU A 368 20.36 14.95 15.48
CA LEU A 368 21.30 15.52 16.45
C LEU A 368 22.75 15.18 16.11
N ASN A 369 23.03 13.96 15.63
CA ASN A 369 24.37 13.57 15.20
C ASN A 369 24.88 14.46 14.06
N ALA A 370 24.00 14.83 13.13
CA ALA A 370 24.35 15.66 11.98
C ALA A 370 24.77 17.10 12.35
N ASP A 371 24.43 17.58 13.55
CA ASP A 371 24.84 18.89 14.05
C ASP A 371 26.33 18.94 14.45
N TYR A 372 27.01 17.79 14.52
CA TYR A 372 28.40 17.68 14.97
C TYR A 372 29.30 17.13 13.87
N PRO A 373 30.19 17.95 13.25
CA PRO A 373 31.04 17.52 12.14
C PRO A 373 32.09 16.47 12.53
N GLU A 374 32.39 16.32 13.83
CA GLU A 374 33.24 15.24 14.34
C GLU A 374 32.56 13.87 14.25
N VAL A 375 31.22 13.82 14.18
CA VAL A 375 30.46 12.58 13.99
C VAL A 375 30.46 12.22 12.51
N LYS A 376 31.16 11.15 12.16
CA LYS A 376 31.38 10.70 10.78
C LYS A 376 30.40 9.64 10.30
N GLY A 377 29.45 9.23 11.14
CA GLY A 377 28.49 8.20 10.78
C GLY A 377 27.75 7.55 11.94
N SER A 378 26.99 6.51 11.62
CA SER A 378 26.25 5.70 12.60
C SER A 378 26.27 4.23 12.21
N ILE A 379 26.20 3.35 13.21
CA ILE A 379 26.11 1.89 13.02
C ILE A 379 24.90 1.38 13.80
N PHE A 380 23.98 0.68 13.14
CA PHE A 380 22.73 0.22 13.76
C PHE A 380 22.87 -1.18 14.35
N PHE A 381 22.53 -1.32 15.64
CA PHE A 381 22.41 -2.62 16.30
C PHE A 381 20.94 -3.02 16.39
N SER A 382 20.46 -3.97 15.59
CA SER A 382 21.18 -4.83 14.62
C SER A 382 20.40 -5.02 13.33
N GLN A 383 20.95 -5.76 12.36
CA GLN A 383 20.30 -6.07 11.09
C GLN A 383 18.86 -6.56 11.28
N LYS A 384 18.64 -7.51 12.20
CA LYS A 384 17.33 -8.09 12.50
C LYS A 384 16.35 -7.02 12.94
N SER A 385 16.81 -6.05 13.72
CA SER A 385 15.97 -4.94 14.17
C SER A 385 15.51 -4.03 13.04
N LEU A 386 16.35 -3.83 12.01
CA LEU A 386 15.97 -3.08 10.82
C LEU A 386 15.02 -3.89 9.93
N ARG A 387 15.35 -5.16 9.67
CA ARG A 387 14.52 -6.06 8.86
C ARG A 387 13.11 -6.23 9.43
N ASP A 388 13.01 -6.43 10.75
CA ASP A 388 11.74 -6.71 11.42
C ASP A 388 10.92 -5.42 11.67
N ASN A 389 11.47 -4.23 11.40
CA ASN A 389 10.79 -2.93 11.60
C ASN A 389 10.91 -2.05 10.33
N LEU A 390 9.98 -2.23 9.40
CA LEU A 390 9.97 -1.51 8.12
C LEU A 390 9.86 0.02 8.27
N ALA A 391 9.11 0.49 9.26
CA ALA A 391 8.99 1.93 9.54
C ALA A 391 10.34 2.53 9.96
N LEU A 392 11.16 1.77 10.68
CA LEU A 392 12.50 2.19 11.09
C LEU A 392 13.44 2.27 9.89
N SER A 393 13.45 1.24 9.04
CA SER A 393 14.24 1.24 7.80
C SER A 393 13.82 2.37 6.86
N ALA A 394 12.52 2.65 6.74
CA ALA A 394 12.01 3.78 5.96
C ALA A 394 12.49 5.13 6.50
N VAL A 395 12.40 5.36 7.82
CA VAL A 395 12.89 6.62 8.43
C VAL A 395 14.40 6.79 8.28
N ILE A 396 15.18 5.71 8.40
CA ILE A 396 16.64 5.75 8.18
C ILE A 396 16.93 6.09 6.71
N LYS A 397 16.28 5.40 5.78
CA LYS A 397 16.38 5.67 4.34
C LYS A 397 16.05 7.12 4.02
N ASP A 398 14.91 7.61 4.50
CA ASP A 398 14.48 8.98 4.26
C ASP A 398 15.44 10.01 4.86
N THR A 399 15.97 9.74 6.05
CA THR A 399 16.97 10.60 6.69
C THR A 399 18.24 10.68 5.85
N TYR A 400 18.73 9.55 5.34
CA TYR A 400 19.92 9.51 4.49
C TYR A 400 19.68 10.09 3.11
N LEU A 401 18.53 9.82 2.48
CA LEU A 401 18.13 10.47 1.24
C LEU A 401 18.06 12.00 1.44
N GLN A 402 17.46 12.50 2.51
CA GLN A 402 17.43 13.93 2.81
C GLN A 402 18.84 14.51 2.91
N ARG A 403 19.71 13.81 3.63
CA ARG A 403 21.09 14.22 3.92
C ARG A 403 22.01 14.20 2.71
N ASP A 404 21.91 13.19 1.86
CA ASP A 404 22.64 13.12 0.58
C ASP A 404 22.14 14.14 -0.44
N GLY A 405 21.07 14.87 -0.11
CA GLY A 405 20.31 15.60 -1.10
C GLY A 405 19.69 14.67 -2.15
N SER A 406 19.55 13.37 -1.84
CA SER A 406 18.92 12.29 -2.61
C SER A 406 17.42 12.07 -2.31
N ILE A 407 16.81 12.90 -1.46
CA ILE A 407 15.56 13.58 -1.89
C ILE A 407 16.01 14.56 -2.99
N GLY A 408 16.45 13.95 -4.08
CA GLY A 408 17.06 14.57 -5.23
C GLY A 408 16.02 15.43 -5.88
N SER A 409 16.50 16.40 -6.64
CA SER A 409 15.69 17.08 -7.63
C SER A 409 14.75 16.08 -8.30
N ARG A 410 13.45 16.12 -7.96
CA ARG A 410 12.49 15.39 -8.77
C ARG A 410 12.57 16.06 -10.13
N PRO A 411 12.89 15.32 -11.21
CA PRO A 411 12.96 15.92 -12.52
C PRO A 411 11.62 16.61 -12.78
N LEU A 412 11.70 17.80 -13.37
CA LEU A 412 10.51 18.50 -13.78
C LEU A 412 9.74 17.61 -14.76
N SER A 413 8.53 17.22 -14.39
CA SER A 413 7.65 16.42 -15.22
C SER A 413 6.21 16.93 -15.14
N VAL A 414 5.44 16.70 -16.20
CA VAL A 414 3.99 16.95 -16.24
C VAL A 414 3.32 15.61 -16.50
N ALA A 415 2.65 15.08 -15.47
CA ALA A 415 1.96 13.81 -15.52
C ALA A 415 0.63 13.93 -16.28
N LYS A 416 -0.12 15.02 -16.07
CA LYS A 416 -1.35 15.30 -16.80
C LYS A 416 -1.41 16.73 -17.35
N PRO A 417 -1.69 16.90 -18.66
CA PRO A 417 -1.70 15.83 -19.66
C PRO A 417 -0.28 15.29 -19.87
N SER A 418 -0.16 13.99 -20.12
CA SER A 418 1.15 13.36 -20.35
C SER A 418 1.81 13.86 -21.64
N ASP A 419 0.99 14.25 -22.62
CA ASP A 419 1.38 14.79 -23.93
C ASP A 419 0.47 15.96 -24.36
N ASN A 420 0.70 16.51 -25.55
CA ASN A 420 -0.22 17.47 -26.16
C ASN A 420 -1.60 16.83 -26.37
N THR A 421 -2.67 17.59 -26.11
CA THR A 421 -4.03 17.05 -26.11
C THR A 421 -5.06 18.03 -26.66
N LYS A 422 -6.30 17.54 -26.86
CA LYS A 422 -7.47 18.30 -27.28
C LYS A 422 -8.55 18.22 -26.22
N THR A 423 -9.33 19.29 -26.06
CA THR A 423 -10.47 19.31 -25.14
C THR A 423 -11.53 20.32 -25.58
N ASN A 424 -12.76 20.21 -25.08
CA ASN A 424 -13.77 21.26 -25.21
C ASN A 424 -13.91 22.10 -23.91
N LEU A 425 -13.21 21.71 -22.85
CA LEU A 425 -13.25 22.35 -21.54
C LEU A 425 -12.68 23.78 -21.61
N SER A 426 -13.27 24.71 -20.86
CA SER A 426 -12.75 26.08 -20.72
C SER A 426 -11.63 26.20 -19.70
N GLN A 427 -11.37 25.15 -18.92
CA GLN A 427 -10.29 25.06 -17.93
C GLN A 427 -9.72 23.65 -17.90
N PHE A 428 -8.46 23.51 -17.51
CA PHE A 428 -7.77 22.23 -17.42
C PHE A 428 -6.80 22.20 -16.23
N TYR A 429 -6.78 21.11 -15.46
CA TYR A 429 -5.93 20.93 -14.29
C TYR A 429 -4.66 20.20 -14.69
N LEU A 430 -3.53 20.89 -14.55
CA LEU A 430 -2.19 20.41 -14.87
C LEU A 430 -1.51 19.96 -13.58
N TYR A 431 -0.84 18.81 -13.56
CA TYR A 431 -0.08 18.37 -12.38
C TYR A 431 1.11 17.49 -12.74
N GLY A 432 2.07 17.39 -11.82
CA GLY A 432 3.30 16.63 -12.02
C GLY A 432 4.31 16.81 -10.89
N THR A 433 5.58 16.60 -11.19
CA THR A 433 6.69 16.64 -10.22
C THR A 433 7.69 17.74 -10.52
N SER A 434 8.31 18.27 -9.48
CA SER A 434 9.36 19.30 -9.56
C SER A 434 10.29 19.18 -8.35
N ASP A 435 11.51 19.70 -8.46
CA ASP A 435 12.46 19.75 -7.34
C ASP A 435 11.93 20.67 -6.23
N PRO A 436 11.63 20.16 -5.01
CA PRO A 436 11.09 20.98 -3.92
C PRO A 436 12.01 22.12 -3.50
N LYS A 437 13.32 22.02 -3.78
CA LYS A 437 14.33 23.02 -3.36
C LYS A 437 14.44 24.22 -4.31
N GLN A 438 13.81 24.16 -5.49
CA GLN A 438 13.86 25.23 -6.49
C GLN A 438 12.47 25.79 -6.79
N PRO A 439 12.35 27.10 -7.12
CA PRO A 439 11.07 27.65 -7.59
C PRO A 439 10.67 27.00 -8.93
N LEU A 440 9.40 26.62 -9.05
CA LEU A 440 8.79 26.14 -10.28
C LEU A 440 8.02 27.30 -10.92
N TYR A 441 8.14 27.46 -12.24
CA TYR A 441 7.42 28.48 -13.00
C TYR A 441 6.51 27.83 -14.05
N LEU A 442 5.34 28.43 -14.29
CA LEU A 442 4.44 28.15 -15.40
C LEU A 442 4.31 29.43 -16.24
N ASN A 443 4.78 29.39 -17.50
CA ASN A 443 4.82 30.56 -18.39
C ASN A 443 5.47 31.79 -17.72
N GLY A 444 6.52 31.57 -16.92
CA GLY A 444 7.26 32.60 -16.19
C GLY A 444 6.64 33.05 -14.86
N GLN A 445 5.45 32.55 -14.49
CA GLN A 445 4.82 32.84 -13.19
C GLN A 445 5.10 31.72 -12.18
N VAL A 446 5.37 32.06 -10.92
CA VAL A 446 5.68 31.07 -9.88
C VAL A 446 4.46 30.16 -9.63
N VAL A 447 4.70 28.85 -9.51
CA VAL A 447 3.70 27.86 -9.10
C VAL A 447 3.78 27.69 -7.58
N GLU A 448 2.78 28.21 -6.87
CA GLU A 448 2.75 28.21 -5.39
C GLU A 448 2.19 26.90 -4.80
N ASN A 449 1.21 26.26 -5.47
CA ASN A 449 0.56 25.04 -4.99
C ASN A 449 1.45 23.81 -5.20
N ARG A 450 2.41 23.65 -4.28
CA ARG A 450 3.38 22.56 -4.27
C ARG A 450 3.42 21.89 -2.91
N SER A 451 3.53 20.57 -2.90
CA SER A 451 3.70 19.78 -1.69
C SER A 451 5.16 19.79 -1.22
N LYS A 452 5.43 19.32 0.02
CA LYS A 452 6.79 19.34 0.62
C LYS A 452 7.83 18.56 -0.19
N ASN A 453 7.40 17.52 -0.91
CA ASN A 453 8.23 16.67 -1.76
C ASN A 453 8.21 17.10 -3.23
N GLY A 454 7.56 18.23 -3.56
CA GLY A 454 7.67 18.87 -4.87
C GLY A 454 6.65 18.40 -5.91
N TYR A 455 5.56 17.75 -5.50
CA TYR A 455 4.41 17.56 -6.39
C TYR A 455 3.66 18.88 -6.54
N PHE A 456 3.13 19.15 -7.72
CA PHE A 456 2.43 20.40 -8.00
C PHE A 456 1.13 20.14 -8.75
N GLY A 457 0.21 21.10 -8.65
CA GLY A 457 -0.98 21.11 -9.49
C GLY A 457 -1.58 22.51 -9.65
N VAL A 458 -2.06 22.82 -10.85
CA VAL A 458 -2.50 24.16 -11.26
C VAL A 458 -3.70 24.05 -12.21
N LEU A 459 -4.79 24.74 -11.89
CA LEU A 459 -5.91 24.93 -12.82
C LEU A 459 -5.60 26.10 -13.75
N VAL A 460 -5.62 25.87 -15.06
CA VAL A 460 -5.43 26.91 -16.09
C VAL A 460 -6.70 27.14 -16.89
N SER A 461 -6.89 28.37 -17.36
CA SER A 461 -7.96 28.73 -18.29
C SER A 461 -7.54 28.46 -19.74
N LEU A 462 -8.49 28.06 -20.58
CA LEU A 462 -8.29 27.77 -21.99
C LEU A 462 -9.12 28.69 -22.89
N VAL A 463 -8.46 29.37 -23.83
CA VAL A 463 -9.11 30.07 -24.95
C VAL A 463 -9.35 29.10 -26.12
N GLU A 464 -10.25 29.45 -27.04
CA GLU A 464 -10.46 28.67 -28.28
C GLU A 464 -9.14 28.55 -29.07
N GLY A 465 -8.87 27.37 -29.60
CA GLY A 465 -7.64 27.07 -30.34
C GLY A 465 -6.49 26.64 -29.43
N GLU A 466 -5.27 26.93 -29.88
CA GLU A 466 -4.03 26.45 -29.25
C GLU A 466 -3.71 27.21 -27.94
N ASN A 467 -3.49 26.46 -26.84
CA ASN A 467 -3.02 27.00 -25.57
C ASN A 467 -1.69 26.33 -25.20
N ILE A 468 -0.64 27.12 -24.94
CA ILE A 468 0.72 26.62 -24.66
C ILE A 468 1.08 26.86 -23.19
N PHE A 469 1.46 25.80 -22.48
CA PHE A 469 1.87 25.81 -21.08
C PHE A 469 3.28 25.27 -20.94
N THR A 470 4.23 26.12 -20.54
CA THR A 470 5.61 25.73 -20.31
C THR A 470 5.93 25.82 -18.83
N PHE A 471 6.19 24.66 -18.22
CA PHE A 471 6.78 24.59 -16.90
C PHE A 471 8.30 24.74 -17.02
N SER A 472 8.94 25.51 -16.14
CA SER A 472 10.39 25.64 -16.07
C SER A 472 10.91 25.69 -14.63
N GLN A 473 12.08 25.09 -14.42
CA GLN A 473 12.77 25.05 -13.13
C GLN A 473 14.27 24.84 -13.38
N GLY A 474 15.10 25.79 -12.93
CA GLY A 474 16.53 25.79 -13.25
C GLY A 474 16.76 25.76 -14.77
N ALA A 475 17.52 24.77 -15.24
CA ALA A 475 17.77 24.53 -16.67
C ALA A 475 16.72 23.62 -17.35
N SER A 476 15.77 23.06 -16.60
CA SER A 476 14.77 22.12 -17.13
C SER A 476 13.49 22.86 -17.55
N SER A 477 12.89 22.42 -18.65
CA SER A 477 11.55 22.88 -19.06
C SER A 477 10.73 21.77 -19.71
N VAL A 478 9.42 21.84 -19.54
CA VAL A 478 8.44 20.92 -20.14
C VAL A 478 7.27 21.72 -20.68
N THR A 479 6.97 21.57 -21.97
CA THR A 479 5.85 22.26 -22.63
C THR A 479 4.70 21.28 -22.92
N ARG A 480 3.47 21.75 -22.71
CA ARG A 480 2.23 21.08 -23.10
C ARG A 480 1.37 22.02 -23.92
N VAL A 481 0.84 21.50 -25.03
CA VAL A 481 -0.12 22.19 -25.88
C VAL A 481 -1.49 21.57 -25.69
N ILE A 482 -2.47 22.38 -25.31
CA ILE A 482 -3.87 21.98 -25.18
C ILE A 482 -4.68 22.76 -26.21
N ASN A 483 -5.22 22.07 -27.22
CA ASN A 483 -6.07 22.69 -28.21
C ASN A 483 -7.54 22.61 -27.77
N ARG A 484 -8.14 23.76 -27.46
CA ARG A 484 -9.56 23.83 -27.09
C ARG A 484 -10.43 23.96 -28.33
N GLU A 485 -11.24 22.96 -28.59
CA GLU A 485 -12.20 22.94 -29.68
C GLU A 485 -13.58 23.35 -29.13
N ILE A 486 -14.19 24.39 -29.70
CA ILE A 486 -15.58 24.74 -29.41
C ILE A 486 -16.47 23.93 -30.35
N PRO A 487 -17.37 23.07 -29.84
CA PRO A 487 -18.33 22.36 -30.68
C PRO A 487 -19.14 23.39 -31.47
N SER A 488 -19.14 23.25 -32.79
CA SER A 488 -19.93 24.10 -33.68
C SER A 488 -21.40 24.10 -33.25
N THR A 489 -21.91 25.26 -32.84
CA THR A 489 -23.35 25.53 -32.70
C THR A 489 -23.98 25.91 -34.04
N ALA A 490 -23.23 25.83 -35.16
CA ALA A 490 -23.76 26.16 -36.46
C ALA A 490 -24.81 25.12 -36.85
N LEU A 491 -25.92 25.62 -37.40
CA LEU A 491 -26.94 24.78 -38.02
C LEU A 491 -26.27 23.83 -39.00
N LYS A 492 -26.61 22.54 -38.93
CA LYS A 492 -26.03 21.53 -39.81
C LYS A 492 -26.55 21.75 -41.23
N GLU A 493 -25.70 22.26 -42.10
CA GLU A 493 -26.01 22.40 -43.52
C GLU A 493 -26.28 21.01 -44.13
N MET A 494 -27.27 20.94 -45.01
CA MET A 494 -27.66 19.76 -45.75
C MET A 494 -27.31 19.97 -47.22
N ASN A 495 -26.59 19.03 -47.82
CA ASN A 495 -26.24 19.10 -49.25
C ASN A 495 -27.46 18.90 -50.16
N VAL A 496 -28.51 18.24 -49.64
CA VAL A 496 -29.75 17.93 -50.35
C VAL A 496 -30.93 18.02 -49.41
N ALA A 497 -32.10 18.36 -49.95
CA ALA A 497 -33.35 18.23 -49.21
C ALA A 497 -33.73 16.75 -49.07
N GLU A 498 -33.47 16.17 -47.89
CA GLU A 498 -33.80 14.78 -47.56
C GLU A 498 -34.21 14.58 -46.09
N ILE A 499 -34.68 13.37 -45.76
CA ILE A 499 -34.78 12.89 -44.38
C ILE A 499 -33.65 11.86 -44.19
N PRO A 500 -32.58 12.17 -43.44
CA PRO A 500 -31.49 11.22 -43.25
C PRO A 500 -31.98 9.96 -42.52
N ALA A 501 -31.66 8.77 -43.04
CA ALA A 501 -32.10 7.49 -42.46
C ALA A 501 -31.65 7.28 -41.00
N ALA A 502 -30.51 7.84 -40.60
CA ALA A 502 -30.04 7.77 -39.21
C ALA A 502 -30.81 8.71 -38.26
N SER A 503 -31.57 9.67 -38.79
CA SER A 503 -32.27 10.67 -38.00
C SER A 503 -33.68 10.27 -37.56
N VAL A 504 -34.28 9.28 -38.23
CA VAL A 504 -35.65 8.84 -37.94
C VAL A 504 -35.71 7.99 -36.67
N SER A 505 -36.71 8.19 -35.83
CA SER A 505 -36.98 7.38 -34.63
C SER A 505 -38.22 6.51 -34.88
N PRO A 506 -38.36 5.30 -34.32
CA PRO A 506 -37.38 4.63 -33.48
C PRO A 506 -36.33 3.89 -34.32
N GLN A 507 -35.11 3.82 -33.78
CA GLN A 507 -34.01 3.03 -34.35
C GLN A 507 -34.04 1.56 -33.89
N ALA A 508 -34.75 1.26 -32.80
CA ALA A 508 -34.91 -0.08 -32.24
C ALA A 508 -36.39 -0.33 -31.90
N GLN A 509 -36.82 -1.59 -31.82
CA GLN A 509 -38.23 -1.93 -31.62
C GLN A 509 -38.81 -1.29 -30.34
N VAL A 510 -39.94 -0.58 -30.49
CA VAL A 510 -40.61 0.12 -29.39
C VAL A 510 -42.00 -0.46 -29.16
N TYR A 511 -42.18 -1.19 -28.07
CA TYR A 511 -43.50 -1.69 -27.66
C TYR A 511 -43.91 -1.01 -26.35
N ARG A 512 -45.18 -0.65 -26.22
CA ARG A 512 -45.71 0.09 -25.07
C ARG A 512 -47.13 -0.37 -24.75
N MET A 513 -47.55 -0.13 -23.51
CA MET A 513 -48.94 -0.36 -23.11
C MET A 513 -49.85 0.70 -23.73
N THR A 514 -51.12 0.36 -23.89
CA THR A 514 -52.17 1.32 -24.26
C THR A 514 -52.15 2.57 -23.36
N GLY A 515 -52.30 3.74 -23.97
CA GLY A 515 -52.32 5.04 -23.28
C GLY A 515 -50.94 5.65 -23.01
N GLU A 516 -49.86 4.88 -23.10
CA GLU A 516 -48.51 5.43 -22.99
C GLU A 516 -48.14 6.27 -24.23
N LYS A 517 -47.14 7.15 -24.08
CA LYS A 517 -46.65 8.01 -25.17
C LYS A 517 -45.26 7.60 -25.63
N ILE A 518 -45.00 7.83 -26.91
CA ILE A 518 -43.68 7.71 -27.51
C ILE A 518 -43.36 8.96 -28.33
N THR A 519 -42.11 9.40 -28.27
CA THR A 519 -41.61 10.50 -29.09
C THR A 519 -41.08 9.96 -30.41
N LEU A 520 -41.67 10.42 -31.49
CA LEU A 520 -41.23 10.17 -32.85
C LEU A 520 -40.48 11.38 -33.35
N SER A 521 -39.39 11.17 -34.06
CA SER A 521 -38.55 12.25 -34.52
C SER A 521 -37.88 11.94 -35.84
N CYS A 522 -37.56 12.97 -36.61
CA CYS A 522 -36.67 12.90 -37.76
C CYS A 522 -35.95 14.24 -37.96
N GLN A 523 -34.84 14.24 -38.69
CA GLN A 523 -34.26 15.48 -39.21
C GLN A 523 -34.75 15.74 -40.64
N ALA A 524 -35.08 16.99 -40.92
CA ALA A 524 -35.47 17.46 -42.26
C ALA A 524 -35.11 18.95 -42.39
N PRO A 525 -35.10 19.53 -43.60
CA PRO A 525 -34.83 20.95 -43.77
C PRO A 525 -35.74 21.84 -42.89
N ILE A 526 -35.17 22.87 -42.25
CA ILE A 526 -35.92 23.94 -41.58
C ILE A 526 -36.92 24.54 -42.59
N GLY A 527 -38.18 24.65 -42.20
CA GLY A 527 -39.27 25.13 -43.07
C GLY A 527 -39.95 24.05 -43.92
N ALA A 528 -39.49 22.79 -43.87
CA ALA A 528 -40.21 21.66 -44.47
C ALA A 528 -41.54 21.40 -43.75
N LYS A 529 -42.57 20.98 -44.49
CA LYS A 529 -43.76 20.36 -43.90
C LYS A 529 -43.47 18.87 -43.73
N VAL A 530 -43.46 18.39 -42.49
CA VAL A 530 -43.12 17.00 -42.16
C VAL A 530 -44.31 16.29 -41.52
N THR A 531 -44.60 15.08 -41.99
CA THR A 531 -45.61 14.18 -41.42
C THR A 531 -45.00 12.82 -41.09
N VAL A 532 -45.58 12.12 -40.12
CA VAL A 532 -45.30 10.72 -39.85
C VAL A 532 -46.56 9.88 -40.02
N LYS A 533 -46.45 8.76 -40.72
CA LYS A 533 -47.53 7.81 -40.95
C LYS A 533 -47.37 6.58 -40.07
N ILE A 534 -48.41 6.24 -39.32
CA ILE A 534 -48.44 5.10 -38.38
C ILE A 534 -49.84 4.49 -38.46
N ASP A 535 -49.93 3.16 -38.58
CA ASP A 535 -51.22 2.45 -38.67
C ASP A 535 -52.17 3.07 -39.71
N GLY A 536 -51.61 3.44 -40.88
CA GLY A 536 -52.35 4.06 -41.98
C GLY A 536 -52.75 5.53 -41.80
N LYS A 537 -52.49 6.16 -40.64
CA LYS A 537 -52.85 7.56 -40.34
C LYS A 537 -51.64 8.48 -40.38
N ASN A 538 -51.81 9.68 -40.92
CA ASN A 538 -50.77 10.72 -40.99
C ASN A 538 -50.90 11.72 -39.84
N TYR A 539 -49.77 12.14 -39.29
CA TYR A 539 -49.68 13.12 -38.20
C TYR A 539 -48.67 14.21 -38.56
N ASP A 540 -49.07 15.49 -38.44
CA ASP A 540 -48.17 16.62 -38.65
C ASP A 540 -47.14 16.72 -37.50
N MET A 541 -45.86 16.81 -37.85
CA MET A 541 -44.76 16.91 -36.90
C MET A 541 -44.39 18.37 -36.61
N LYS A 542 -43.91 18.65 -35.39
CA LYS A 542 -43.52 19.99 -34.95
C LYS A 542 -42.01 20.17 -35.06
N SER A 543 -41.57 21.25 -35.68
CA SER A 543 -40.16 21.62 -35.79
C SER A 543 -39.64 22.19 -34.46
N SER A 544 -38.35 21.96 -34.17
CA SER A 544 -37.68 22.43 -32.95
C SER A 544 -37.12 23.85 -33.05
N ASN A 545 -37.00 24.42 -34.24
CA ASN A 545 -36.51 25.77 -34.49
C ASN A 545 -37.57 26.66 -35.15
N THR A 546 -37.71 27.90 -34.66
CA THR A 546 -38.54 28.94 -35.31
C THR A 546 -37.71 29.99 -36.06
N ALA A 547 -36.41 29.74 -36.26
CA ALA A 547 -35.49 30.74 -36.80
C ALA A 547 -35.59 30.89 -38.32
N SER A 548 -35.60 32.14 -38.80
CA SER A 548 -35.43 32.47 -40.22
C SER A 548 -33.95 32.32 -40.60
N ILE A 549 -33.69 31.47 -41.58
CA ILE A 549 -32.35 31.19 -42.12
C ILE A 549 -32.16 31.90 -43.46
N GLY A 550 -30.91 32.26 -43.78
CA GLY A 550 -30.50 32.84 -45.06
C GLY A 550 -30.48 31.81 -46.20
N ASN A 551 -29.72 32.09 -47.27
CA ASN A 551 -29.61 31.16 -48.41
C ASN A 551 -28.82 29.90 -48.01
N GLY A 552 -29.50 28.75 -47.92
CA GLY A 552 -28.94 27.42 -47.65
C GLY A 552 -30.01 26.42 -47.17
N ILE A 553 -29.69 25.12 -47.17
CA ILE A 553 -30.57 24.08 -46.59
C ILE A 553 -29.96 23.65 -45.26
N TYR A 554 -30.70 23.75 -44.17
CA TYR A 554 -30.21 23.43 -42.84
C TYR A 554 -31.16 22.46 -42.15
N ALA A 555 -30.63 21.47 -41.44
CA ALA A 555 -31.44 20.48 -40.73
C ALA A 555 -32.10 21.07 -39.48
N ASP A 556 -33.40 20.80 -39.30
CA ASP A 556 -34.10 20.89 -38.01
C ASP A 556 -34.45 19.49 -37.50
N THR A 557 -34.78 19.38 -36.21
CA THR A 557 -35.43 18.19 -35.68
C THR A 557 -36.94 18.40 -35.63
N PHE A 558 -37.69 17.50 -36.25
CA PHE A 558 -39.14 17.46 -36.17
C PHE A 558 -39.56 16.37 -35.20
N THR A 559 -40.56 16.63 -34.37
CA THR A 559 -41.05 15.68 -33.36
C THR A 559 -42.57 15.54 -33.35
N TYR A 560 -43.06 14.36 -32.97
CA TYR A 560 -44.46 14.11 -32.69
C TYR A 560 -44.61 13.15 -31.50
N GLU A 561 -45.46 13.53 -30.55
CA GLU A 561 -45.83 12.69 -29.40
C GLU A 561 -47.00 11.79 -29.78
N TYR A 562 -46.73 10.51 -30.01
CA TYR A 562 -47.75 9.52 -30.35
C TYR A 562 -48.26 8.81 -29.09
N THR A 563 -49.58 8.79 -28.88
CA THR A 563 -50.21 8.05 -27.79
C THR A 563 -50.65 6.68 -28.30
N ILE A 564 -50.24 5.61 -27.60
CA ILE A 564 -50.48 4.23 -27.99
C ILE A 564 -51.98 3.92 -27.90
N PRO A 565 -52.62 3.47 -28.99
CA PRO A 565 -54.06 3.31 -29.06
C PRO A 565 -54.57 2.12 -28.21
N ALA A 566 -55.86 2.18 -27.87
CA ALA A 566 -56.58 1.09 -27.22
C ALA A 566 -57.22 0.17 -28.27
N TYR A 567 -57.17 -1.15 -28.02
CA TYR A 567 -57.81 -2.17 -28.85
C TYR A 567 -58.76 -3.02 -28.01
N LYS A 568 -59.81 -3.56 -28.64
CA LYS A 568 -60.79 -4.47 -28.02
C LYS A 568 -60.49 -5.94 -28.40
N GLY A 569 -61.07 -6.87 -27.65
CA GLY A 569 -60.96 -8.32 -27.87
C GLY A 569 -59.88 -8.98 -27.01
N GLU A 570 -59.50 -10.21 -27.37
CA GLU A 570 -58.52 -11.01 -26.62
C GLU A 570 -57.16 -10.28 -26.47
N PRO A 571 -56.56 -10.29 -25.26
CA PRO A 571 -55.25 -9.72 -25.00
C PRO A 571 -54.16 -10.29 -25.91
N ARG A 572 -53.47 -9.42 -26.63
CA ARG A 572 -52.39 -9.77 -27.56
C ARG A 572 -51.45 -8.61 -27.79
N ASN A 573 -50.30 -8.89 -28.40
CA ASN A 573 -49.43 -7.86 -28.95
C ASN A 573 -49.89 -7.49 -30.36
N ILE A 574 -49.88 -6.21 -30.69
CA ILE A 574 -50.29 -5.68 -32.00
C ILE A 574 -49.12 -4.93 -32.60
N ASP A 575 -48.71 -5.33 -33.80
CA ASP A 575 -47.66 -4.64 -34.57
C ASP A 575 -48.30 -3.50 -35.37
N LEU A 576 -47.89 -2.25 -35.10
CA LEU A 576 -48.35 -1.06 -35.83
C LEU A 576 -47.51 -0.77 -37.08
N GLY A 577 -46.47 -1.58 -37.32
CA GLY A 577 -45.50 -1.39 -38.38
C GLY A 577 -44.42 -0.37 -38.05
N ALA A 578 -43.56 -0.13 -39.04
CA ALA A 578 -42.53 0.90 -38.96
C ALA A 578 -43.12 2.26 -39.37
N PRO A 579 -42.89 3.34 -38.60
CA PRO A 579 -43.28 4.69 -38.99
C PRO A 579 -42.69 5.10 -40.33
N GLU A 580 -43.50 5.72 -41.17
CA GLU A 580 -43.08 6.28 -42.45
C GLU A 580 -43.09 7.81 -42.37
N TYR A 581 -41.92 8.42 -42.39
CA TYR A 581 -41.74 9.87 -42.34
C TYR A 581 -41.77 10.43 -43.75
N SER A 582 -42.53 11.49 -43.96
CA SER A 582 -42.59 12.19 -45.23
C SER A 582 -42.36 13.68 -45.03
N MET A 583 -41.63 14.29 -45.96
CA MET A 583 -41.42 15.73 -45.97
C MET A 583 -41.75 16.33 -47.33
N ASN A 584 -42.16 17.60 -47.32
CA ASN A 584 -42.18 18.45 -48.49
C ASN A 584 -41.41 19.74 -48.17
N TYR A 585 -40.33 19.98 -48.92
CA TYR A 585 -39.55 21.21 -48.85
C TYR A 585 -39.45 21.82 -50.24
N GLN A 586 -40.07 22.99 -50.43
CA GLN A 586 -40.06 23.73 -51.71
C GLN A 586 -40.43 22.88 -52.95
N GLY A 587 -41.38 21.94 -52.80
CA GLY A 587 -41.82 21.06 -53.88
C GLY A 587 -41.04 19.75 -54.01
N VAL A 588 -39.95 19.57 -53.26
CA VAL A 588 -39.22 18.29 -53.15
C VAL A 588 -39.90 17.43 -52.08
N ALA A 589 -40.48 16.30 -52.51
CA ALA A 589 -41.07 15.30 -51.62
C ALA A 589 -40.09 14.13 -51.40
N LYS A 590 -39.86 13.77 -50.12
CA LYS A 590 -39.06 12.61 -49.73
C LYS A 590 -39.75 11.84 -48.62
N THR A 591 -39.52 10.54 -48.60
CA THR A 591 -40.04 9.63 -47.59
C THR A 591 -38.91 8.78 -47.05
N GLN A 592 -38.94 8.50 -45.75
CA GLN A 592 -38.00 7.62 -45.07
C GLN A 592 -38.75 6.79 -44.04
N THR A 593 -38.62 5.46 -44.13
CA THR A 593 -39.18 4.54 -43.14
C THR A 593 -38.19 4.36 -41.99
N ALA A 594 -38.69 4.33 -40.75
CA ALA A 594 -37.89 3.98 -39.59
C ALA A 594 -37.41 2.52 -39.71
N PRO A 595 -36.21 2.18 -39.23
CA PRO A 595 -35.71 0.81 -39.31
C PRO A 595 -36.43 -0.14 -38.33
N ALA A 596 -37.16 0.40 -37.35
CA ALA A 596 -37.82 -0.38 -36.33
C ALA A 596 -39.33 -0.11 -36.21
N LYS A 597 -40.03 -1.12 -35.70
CA LYS A 597 -41.48 -1.13 -35.57
C LYS A 597 -41.94 -0.59 -34.22
N ILE A 598 -43.15 -0.05 -34.22
CA ILE A 598 -43.91 0.26 -33.01
C ILE A 598 -44.93 -0.86 -32.78
N GLY A 599 -45.13 -1.24 -31.53
CA GLY A 599 -46.17 -2.19 -31.17
C GLY A 599 -46.94 -1.80 -29.90
N VAL A 600 -48.13 -2.38 -29.77
CA VAL A 600 -48.97 -2.27 -28.59
C VAL A 600 -48.91 -3.58 -27.83
N ILE A 601 -48.68 -3.49 -26.53
CA ILE A 601 -48.86 -4.59 -25.59
C ILE A 601 -50.18 -4.35 -24.88
N MET A 602 -51.18 -5.20 -25.12
CA MET A 602 -52.43 -5.15 -24.37
C MET A 602 -52.22 -5.64 -22.93
N GLU A 603 -52.99 -5.10 -21.98
CA GLU A 603 -53.01 -5.58 -20.60
C GLU A 603 -53.29 -7.08 -20.56
N SER A 604 -52.51 -7.82 -19.75
CA SER A 604 -52.57 -9.29 -19.65
C SER A 604 -52.25 -10.06 -20.94
N SER A 605 -51.65 -9.42 -21.94
CA SER A 605 -51.10 -10.11 -23.12
C SER A 605 -50.07 -11.15 -22.65
N PRO A 606 -50.15 -12.40 -23.12
CA PRO A 606 -49.25 -13.48 -22.67
C PRO A 606 -47.86 -13.36 -23.31
N PHE A 607 -47.17 -12.27 -22.99
CA PHE A 607 -45.87 -11.86 -23.50
C PHE A 607 -44.87 -11.75 -22.35
N TYR A 608 -43.86 -12.61 -22.36
CA TYR A 608 -43.06 -12.92 -21.18
C TYR A 608 -41.58 -12.75 -21.42
N ALA A 609 -40.88 -12.48 -20.32
CA ALA A 609 -39.44 -12.56 -20.22
C ALA A 609 -39.07 -13.61 -19.17
N GLU A 610 -38.23 -14.56 -19.54
CA GLU A 610 -37.60 -15.50 -18.63
C GLU A 610 -36.11 -15.17 -18.51
N VAL A 611 -35.60 -15.00 -17.30
CA VAL A 611 -34.19 -14.75 -17.05
C VAL A 611 -33.35 -15.96 -17.44
N ILE A 612 -32.31 -15.79 -18.26
CA ILE A 612 -31.47 -16.92 -18.74
C ILE A 612 -30.06 -16.96 -18.16
N LYS A 613 -29.60 -15.85 -17.56
CA LYS A 613 -28.32 -15.77 -16.83
C LYS A 613 -28.55 -16.06 -15.35
N ASP A 614 -27.50 -16.46 -14.65
CA ASP A 614 -27.60 -16.85 -13.23
C ASP A 614 -28.12 -15.70 -12.36
N VAL A 615 -27.61 -14.50 -12.58
CA VAL A 615 -28.09 -13.24 -11.99
C VAL A 615 -28.13 -12.16 -13.07
N VAL A 616 -29.16 -11.30 -13.04
CA VAL A 616 -29.30 -10.15 -13.95
C VAL A 616 -29.73 -8.90 -13.18
N ASP A 617 -29.10 -7.78 -13.51
CA ASP A 617 -29.47 -6.46 -13.00
C ASP A 617 -30.77 -5.96 -13.65
N THR A 618 -31.58 -5.28 -12.85
CA THR A 618 -32.72 -4.48 -13.33
C THR A 618 -32.52 -2.99 -13.06
N TYR A 619 -33.21 -2.14 -13.81
CA TYR A 619 -33.01 -0.69 -13.81
C TYR A 619 -34.34 0.07 -13.74
N ALA A 620 -34.39 1.20 -13.03
CA ALA A 620 -35.56 2.09 -12.99
C ALA A 620 -35.94 2.66 -14.36
N THR A 621 -34.95 2.86 -15.24
CA THR A 621 -35.10 3.41 -16.60
C THR A 621 -34.43 2.45 -17.60
N PRO A 622 -34.72 2.55 -18.91
CA PRO A 622 -34.07 1.71 -19.92
C PRO A 622 -32.61 2.15 -20.21
N ALA A 623 -31.84 2.38 -19.15
CA ALA A 623 -30.45 2.81 -19.18
C ALA A 623 -29.73 2.31 -17.93
N SER A 624 -28.49 1.87 -18.09
CA SER A 624 -27.64 1.42 -16.98
C SER A 624 -26.87 2.55 -16.31
N SER A 625 -26.92 3.78 -16.84
CA SER A 625 -26.13 4.91 -16.37
C SER A 625 -26.41 5.32 -14.92
N ASN A 626 -27.63 5.06 -14.44
CA ASN A 626 -28.04 5.37 -13.07
C ASN A 626 -27.80 4.20 -12.09
N GLY A 627 -27.22 3.10 -12.58
CA GLY A 627 -27.03 1.88 -11.81
C GLY A 627 -28.26 0.99 -11.72
N ALA A 628 -28.04 -0.25 -11.29
CA ALA A 628 -29.09 -1.25 -11.09
C ALA A 628 -29.84 -1.02 -9.77
N ASP A 629 -31.12 -1.41 -9.74
CA ASP A 629 -31.98 -1.37 -8.55
C ASP A 629 -32.08 -2.74 -7.87
N TYR A 630 -32.30 -3.81 -8.63
CA TYR A 630 -32.52 -5.15 -8.10
C TYR A 630 -31.81 -6.22 -8.94
N GLU A 631 -31.68 -7.41 -8.36
CA GLU A 631 -31.16 -8.60 -9.02
C GLU A 631 -32.29 -9.62 -9.25
N LEU A 632 -32.35 -10.21 -10.44
CA LEU A 632 -33.22 -11.34 -10.76
C LEU A 632 -32.40 -12.58 -11.10
N TYR A 633 -32.98 -13.76 -10.90
CA TYR A 633 -32.28 -15.04 -10.98
C TYR A 633 -32.79 -15.92 -12.13
N LYS A 634 -31.92 -16.79 -12.65
CA LYS A 634 -32.23 -17.68 -13.77
C LYS A 634 -33.54 -18.45 -13.63
N GLY A 635 -34.37 -18.37 -14.66
CA GLY A 635 -35.69 -19.02 -14.74
C GLY A 635 -36.79 -18.27 -14.00
N MET A 636 -36.53 -17.10 -13.41
CA MET A 636 -37.60 -16.19 -13.01
C MET A 636 -38.32 -15.64 -14.24
N VAL A 637 -39.66 -15.55 -14.16
CA VAL A 637 -40.51 -15.09 -15.26
C VAL A 637 -41.38 -13.92 -14.85
N ASP A 638 -41.54 -12.95 -15.75
CA ASP A 638 -42.47 -11.82 -15.61
C ASP A 638 -43.10 -11.42 -16.97
N TYR A 639 -44.23 -10.71 -16.93
CA TYR A 639 -44.82 -10.10 -18.13
C TYR A 639 -43.96 -8.94 -18.62
N ILE A 640 -43.88 -8.80 -19.93
CA ILE A 640 -43.31 -7.62 -20.58
C ILE A 640 -44.41 -6.58 -20.73
N THR A 641 -44.20 -5.40 -20.18
CA THR A 641 -45.08 -4.23 -20.30
C THR A 641 -44.50 -3.13 -21.20
N GLY A 642 -43.28 -3.31 -21.71
CA GLY A 642 -42.66 -2.33 -22.58
C GLY A 642 -41.35 -2.84 -23.18
N MET A 643 -40.93 -2.22 -24.28
CA MET A 643 -39.69 -2.55 -24.96
C MET A 643 -39.12 -1.29 -25.61
N THR A 644 -37.83 -0.99 -25.44
CA THR A 644 -37.18 0.16 -26.08
C THR A 644 -35.67 -0.04 -26.10
N GLY A 645 -35.01 0.33 -27.19
CA GLY A 645 -33.56 0.08 -27.33
C GLY A 645 -33.23 -1.39 -27.07
N ASP A 646 -32.26 -1.62 -26.18
CA ASP A 646 -31.82 -2.96 -25.76
C ASP A 646 -32.55 -3.49 -24.53
N TYR A 647 -33.62 -2.83 -24.09
CA TYR A 647 -34.32 -3.14 -22.83
C TYR A 647 -35.77 -3.56 -23.03
N ILE A 648 -36.26 -4.35 -22.09
CA ILE A 648 -37.67 -4.63 -21.87
C ILE A 648 -38.07 -4.18 -20.46
N ARG A 649 -39.32 -3.76 -20.29
CA ARG A 649 -39.90 -3.41 -18.99
C ARG A 649 -40.75 -4.57 -18.50
N LEU A 650 -40.53 -4.99 -17.27
CA LEU A 650 -41.29 -6.05 -16.59
C LEU A 650 -42.58 -5.48 -15.98
N SER A 651 -43.49 -6.33 -15.50
CA SER A 651 -44.75 -5.87 -14.87
C SER A 651 -44.53 -5.07 -13.59
N ALA A 652 -43.41 -5.32 -12.90
CA ALA A 652 -42.97 -4.54 -11.74
C ALA A 652 -42.45 -3.13 -12.09
N GLY A 653 -42.41 -2.76 -13.37
CA GLY A 653 -41.92 -1.45 -13.85
C GLY A 653 -40.40 -1.37 -14.03
N GLN A 654 -39.67 -2.41 -13.61
CA GLN A 654 -38.23 -2.56 -13.74
C GLN A 654 -37.82 -2.93 -15.18
N TRP A 655 -36.69 -2.40 -15.64
CA TRP A 655 -36.14 -2.66 -16.97
C TRP A 655 -35.00 -3.68 -16.90
N VAL A 656 -34.94 -4.60 -17.86
CA VAL A 656 -33.84 -5.58 -17.99
C VAL A 656 -33.37 -5.63 -19.44
N LYS A 657 -32.08 -5.88 -19.65
CA LYS A 657 -31.52 -6.01 -20.99
C LYS A 657 -32.07 -7.25 -21.70
N LYS A 658 -32.39 -7.11 -22.99
CA LYS A 658 -32.92 -8.17 -23.84
C LYS A 658 -31.98 -9.38 -23.95
N GLU A 659 -30.67 -9.14 -23.98
CA GLU A 659 -29.66 -10.22 -24.07
C GLU A 659 -29.63 -11.14 -22.85
N ASN A 660 -30.20 -10.69 -21.73
CA ASN A 660 -30.20 -11.39 -20.45
C ASN A 660 -31.47 -12.22 -20.22
N VAL A 661 -32.42 -12.16 -21.15
CA VAL A 661 -33.72 -12.84 -21.05
C VAL A 661 -34.07 -13.57 -22.34
N LYS A 662 -34.89 -14.61 -22.22
CA LYS A 662 -35.61 -15.23 -23.32
C LYS A 662 -37.01 -14.62 -23.38
N ILE A 663 -37.35 -14.03 -24.52
CA ILE A 663 -38.67 -13.45 -24.78
C ILE A 663 -39.54 -14.47 -25.51
N TYR A 664 -40.78 -14.67 -25.06
CA TYR A 664 -41.72 -15.59 -25.72
C TYR A 664 -43.18 -15.18 -25.51
N THR A 665 -44.06 -15.76 -26.33
CA THR A 665 -45.52 -15.67 -26.20
C THR A 665 -46.11 -17.07 -26.03
N THR A 666 -47.19 -17.18 -25.25
CA THR A 666 -47.96 -18.44 -25.09
C THR A 666 -49.47 -18.14 -25.05
N GLN A 667 -50.34 -19.14 -24.98
CA GLN A 667 -51.77 -18.95 -24.72
C GLN A 667 -52.12 -18.94 -23.23
N SER A 668 -51.24 -19.48 -22.37
CA SER A 668 -51.47 -19.59 -20.93
C SER A 668 -51.08 -18.31 -20.21
N GLN A 669 -51.96 -17.81 -19.32
CA GLN A 669 -51.62 -16.68 -18.46
C GLN A 669 -50.67 -17.09 -17.33
N LEU A 670 -49.65 -16.28 -17.10
CA LEU A 670 -48.78 -16.36 -15.93
C LEU A 670 -49.55 -15.90 -14.70
N GLN A 671 -49.88 -16.86 -13.83
CA GLN A 671 -50.54 -16.61 -12.56
C GLN A 671 -50.02 -17.59 -11.51
N SER A 672 -49.05 -17.14 -10.72
CA SER A 672 -48.47 -17.95 -9.64
C SER A 672 -49.37 -17.96 -8.39
N LYS A 673 -49.13 -18.94 -7.52
CA LYS A 673 -49.74 -19.09 -6.19
C LYS A 673 -48.64 -19.48 -5.23
N VAL A 674 -48.56 -18.83 -4.07
CA VAL A 674 -47.77 -19.36 -2.95
C VAL A 674 -48.64 -20.37 -2.23
N LYS A 675 -48.28 -21.64 -2.32
CA LYS A 675 -49.01 -22.79 -1.76
C LYS A 675 -48.71 -22.97 -0.27
N ALA A 676 -47.48 -22.67 0.14
CA ALA A 676 -47.02 -22.72 1.52
C ALA A 676 -45.95 -21.64 1.76
N ALA A 677 -45.91 -21.11 2.98
CA ALA A 677 -44.92 -20.15 3.44
C ALA A 677 -44.41 -20.57 4.82
N GLU A 678 -43.11 -20.79 4.95
CA GLU A 678 -42.46 -21.24 6.18
C GLU A 678 -41.35 -20.26 6.57
N TYR A 679 -41.40 -19.75 7.79
CA TYR A 679 -40.35 -18.90 8.35
C TYR A 679 -39.53 -19.70 9.37
N THR A 680 -38.23 -19.81 9.15
CA THR A 680 -37.30 -20.53 10.04
C THR A 680 -36.27 -19.56 10.62
N VAL A 681 -36.00 -19.70 11.92
CA VAL A 681 -34.93 -18.97 12.60
C VAL A 681 -33.65 -19.80 12.54
N GLY A 682 -32.57 -19.20 12.07
CA GLY A 682 -31.24 -19.82 12.05
C GLY A 682 -30.22 -19.03 12.88
N GLU A 683 -29.01 -19.58 12.99
CA GLU A 683 -27.92 -18.98 13.79
C GLU A 683 -27.36 -17.71 13.13
N GLY A 684 -27.05 -17.77 11.82
CA GLY A 684 -26.62 -16.60 11.04
C GLY A 684 -27.67 -16.04 10.08
N TRP A 685 -28.67 -16.86 9.69
CA TRP A 685 -29.68 -16.48 8.69
C TRP A 685 -31.06 -16.94 9.12
N ASP A 686 -32.03 -16.03 9.11
CA ASP A 686 -33.44 -16.38 9.07
C ASP A 686 -33.86 -16.61 7.62
N THR A 687 -34.80 -17.51 7.39
CA THR A 687 -35.26 -17.84 6.03
C THR A 687 -36.78 -17.86 5.93
N LEU A 688 -37.33 -17.19 4.92
CA LEU A 688 -38.71 -17.38 4.47
C LEU A 688 -38.70 -18.24 3.20
N LYS A 689 -39.16 -19.48 3.32
CA LYS A 689 -39.33 -20.40 2.20
C LYS A 689 -40.76 -20.34 1.67
N LEU A 690 -40.90 -20.10 0.36
CA LEU A 690 -42.17 -20.02 -0.35
C LEU A 690 -42.25 -21.14 -1.38
N ASP A 691 -43.15 -22.10 -1.18
CA ASP A 691 -43.51 -23.09 -2.21
C ASP A 691 -44.54 -22.48 -3.16
N MET A 692 -44.27 -22.51 -4.45
CA MET A 692 -44.98 -21.77 -5.47
C MET A 692 -45.42 -22.69 -6.63
N SER A 693 -46.44 -22.26 -7.37
CA SER A 693 -46.81 -22.94 -8.64
C SER A 693 -45.89 -22.58 -9.80
N SER A 694 -45.24 -21.42 -9.75
CA SER A 694 -44.20 -20.99 -10.69
C SER A 694 -43.30 -19.92 -10.04
N PRO A 695 -41.97 -19.99 -10.21
CA PRO A 695 -41.03 -19.00 -9.68
C PRO A 695 -41.05 -17.74 -10.55
N VAL A 696 -41.89 -16.79 -10.16
CA VAL A 696 -42.02 -15.47 -10.78
C VAL A 696 -41.01 -14.48 -10.18
N SER A 697 -40.76 -13.37 -10.86
CA SER A 697 -39.85 -12.33 -10.36
C SER A 697 -40.24 -11.82 -8.97
N ALA A 698 -39.23 -11.60 -8.13
CA ALA A 698 -39.39 -11.10 -6.78
C ALA A 698 -38.38 -9.98 -6.47
N PHE A 699 -38.82 -8.97 -5.75
CA PHE A 699 -38.08 -7.74 -5.51
C PHE A 699 -38.04 -7.47 -3.99
N PRO A 700 -36.95 -7.86 -3.30
CA PRO A 700 -36.77 -7.55 -1.88
C PRO A 700 -36.29 -6.10 -1.70
N SER A 701 -36.68 -5.47 -0.60
CA SER A 701 -36.20 -4.15 -0.19
C SER A 701 -36.25 -4.00 1.33
N PHE A 702 -35.42 -3.11 1.87
CA PHE A 702 -35.39 -2.78 3.29
C PHE A 702 -35.40 -1.27 3.48
N ASP A 703 -36.23 -0.78 4.41
CA ASP A 703 -36.39 0.65 4.70
C ASP A 703 -35.81 1.07 6.07
N GLY A 704 -34.97 0.23 6.68
CA GLY A 704 -34.43 0.43 8.03
C GLY A 704 -35.31 -0.19 9.13
N THR A 705 -36.60 -0.42 8.87
CA THR A 705 -37.54 -0.95 9.88
C THR A 705 -38.27 -2.22 9.42
N SER A 706 -38.43 -2.39 8.11
CA SER A 706 -39.19 -3.49 7.55
C SER A 706 -38.54 -4.04 6.28
N ILE A 707 -38.53 -5.38 6.15
CA ILE A 707 -38.20 -6.05 4.90
C ILE A 707 -39.48 -6.26 4.10
N LYS A 708 -39.49 -5.80 2.85
CA LYS A 708 -40.61 -5.98 1.91
C LYS A 708 -40.18 -6.91 0.78
N LEU A 709 -41.01 -7.89 0.46
CA LEU A 709 -40.83 -8.78 -0.68
C LEU A 709 -42.04 -8.67 -1.61
N ASP A 710 -41.85 -7.99 -2.75
CA ASP A 710 -42.84 -7.89 -3.82
C ASP A 710 -42.67 -9.05 -4.80
N ILE A 711 -43.72 -9.86 -4.98
CA ILE A 711 -43.73 -11.04 -5.86
C ILE A 711 -44.70 -10.78 -7.01
N SER A 712 -44.18 -10.66 -8.23
CA SER A 712 -44.97 -10.37 -9.43
C SER A 712 -45.99 -11.48 -9.74
N ASN A 713 -47.06 -11.15 -10.46
CA ASN A 713 -48.01 -12.09 -11.08
C ASN A 713 -48.52 -13.22 -10.17
N THR A 714 -48.79 -12.89 -8.91
CA THR A 714 -49.18 -13.87 -7.89
C THR A 714 -50.61 -13.60 -7.44
N SER A 715 -51.45 -14.63 -7.48
CA SER A 715 -52.90 -14.52 -7.27
C SER A 715 -53.34 -14.66 -5.82
N SER A 716 -52.61 -15.45 -5.04
CA SER A 716 -52.88 -15.78 -3.64
C SER A 716 -51.58 -16.15 -2.93
N ALA A 717 -51.57 -15.95 -1.62
CA ALA A 717 -50.42 -16.24 -0.78
C ALA A 717 -50.80 -16.67 0.64
N VAL A 718 -49.87 -17.36 1.29
CA VAL A 718 -50.00 -17.88 2.66
C VAL A 718 -49.19 -17.00 3.60
N THR A 719 -49.79 -16.61 4.73
CA THR A 719 -49.05 -15.88 5.77
C THR A 719 -48.25 -16.88 6.61
N PRO A 720 -46.92 -16.72 6.75
CA PRO A 720 -46.12 -17.61 7.58
C PRO A 720 -46.38 -17.35 9.07
N VAL A 721 -46.16 -18.36 9.90
CA VAL A 721 -46.13 -18.21 11.36
C VAL A 721 -44.72 -17.80 11.76
N LEU A 722 -44.59 -16.70 12.52
CA LEU A 722 -43.30 -16.25 13.04
C LEU A 722 -42.99 -16.96 14.37
N PRO A 723 -41.83 -17.65 14.49
CA PRO A 723 -41.34 -18.15 15.77
C PRO A 723 -41.10 -17.01 16.77
N LYS A 724 -41.12 -17.32 18.07
CA LYS A 724 -40.92 -16.33 19.14
C LYS A 724 -39.55 -15.64 19.02
N GLU A 725 -38.55 -16.37 18.54
CA GLU A 725 -37.15 -16.00 18.35
C GLU A 725 -36.90 -15.22 17.05
N SER A 726 -37.93 -15.01 16.23
CA SER A 726 -37.85 -14.21 14.99
C SER A 726 -37.34 -12.79 15.26
N LEU A 727 -36.59 -12.23 14.31
CA LEU A 727 -36.22 -10.80 14.32
C LEU A 727 -37.42 -9.87 14.18
N PHE A 728 -38.56 -10.40 13.69
CA PHE A 728 -39.73 -9.60 13.32
C PHE A 728 -40.85 -9.69 14.37
N SER A 729 -41.51 -8.56 14.59
CA SER A 729 -42.68 -8.44 15.46
C SER A 729 -43.97 -8.85 14.76
N SER A 730 -44.03 -8.67 13.44
CA SER A 730 -45.20 -8.99 12.64
C SER A 730 -44.84 -9.25 11.17
N VAL A 731 -45.75 -9.92 10.47
CA VAL A 731 -45.75 -10.08 9.02
C VAL A 731 -47.14 -9.72 8.49
N VAL A 732 -47.18 -8.86 7.46
CA VAL A 732 -48.41 -8.53 6.74
C VAL A 732 -48.28 -9.03 5.31
N VAL A 733 -49.27 -9.82 4.86
CA VAL A 733 -49.36 -10.29 3.48
C VAL A 733 -50.55 -9.63 2.82
N SER A 734 -50.31 -8.93 1.70
CA SER A 734 -51.36 -8.24 0.97
C SER A 734 -51.24 -8.45 -0.53
N LYS A 735 -52.37 -8.34 -1.24
CA LYS A 735 -52.41 -8.34 -2.70
C LYS A 735 -52.55 -6.91 -3.19
N ASN A 736 -51.68 -6.50 -4.11
CA ASN A 736 -51.71 -5.17 -4.72
C ASN A 736 -51.67 -5.33 -6.25
N GLY A 737 -52.81 -5.14 -6.91
CA GLY A 737 -52.93 -5.43 -8.34
C GLY A 737 -52.57 -6.89 -8.66
N ASN A 738 -51.58 -7.10 -9.53
CA ASN A 738 -51.12 -8.43 -9.93
C ASN A 738 -49.96 -8.97 -9.06
N LYS A 739 -49.52 -8.25 -8.03
CA LYS A 739 -48.46 -8.70 -7.12
C LYS A 739 -48.98 -9.07 -5.74
N VAL A 740 -48.27 -9.98 -5.08
CA VAL A 740 -48.38 -10.21 -3.63
C VAL A 740 -47.18 -9.55 -2.95
N GLN A 741 -47.43 -8.90 -1.81
CA GLN A 741 -46.39 -8.31 -0.99
C GLN A 741 -46.38 -8.96 0.39
N TYR A 742 -45.19 -9.34 0.86
CA TYR A 742 -44.91 -9.65 2.26
C TYR A 742 -44.17 -8.47 2.90
N ILE A 743 -44.62 -8.01 4.05
CA ILE A 743 -43.95 -6.96 4.84
C ILE A 743 -43.64 -7.53 6.21
N PHE A 744 -42.37 -7.69 6.53
CA PHE A 744 -41.89 -8.12 7.85
C PHE A 744 -41.39 -6.91 8.61
N THR A 745 -42.00 -6.58 9.74
CA THR A 745 -41.62 -5.43 10.57
C THR A 745 -40.73 -5.88 11.72
N LEU A 746 -39.56 -5.29 11.88
CA LEU A 746 -38.57 -5.67 12.90
C LEU A 746 -39.14 -5.48 14.31
N LYS A 747 -38.61 -6.23 15.26
CA LYS A 747 -38.74 -5.90 16.68
C LYS A 747 -37.89 -4.68 16.99
N GLU A 748 -38.27 -3.95 18.05
CA GLU A 748 -37.53 -2.79 18.51
C GLU A 748 -36.06 -3.14 18.79
N ASN A 749 -35.13 -2.31 18.30
CA ASN A 749 -33.67 -2.47 18.46
C ASN A 749 -33.08 -3.78 17.89
N GLN A 750 -33.73 -4.43 16.93
CA GLN A 750 -33.17 -5.57 16.21
C GLN A 750 -32.69 -5.15 14.81
N PRO A 751 -31.38 -5.08 14.54
CA PRO A 751 -30.88 -4.83 13.19
C PRO A 751 -30.84 -6.12 12.34
N ILE A 752 -30.66 -5.93 11.04
CA ILE A 752 -30.26 -6.98 10.09
C ILE A 752 -28.96 -6.53 9.42
N GLU A 753 -28.18 -7.46 8.90
CA GLU A 753 -26.94 -7.16 8.17
C GLU A 753 -27.01 -7.50 6.68
N GLY A 754 -28.17 -7.94 6.22
CA GLY A 754 -28.38 -8.22 4.80
C GLY A 754 -29.60 -9.06 4.53
N TYR A 755 -29.90 -9.21 3.25
CA TYR A 755 -30.92 -10.09 2.72
C TYR A 755 -30.60 -10.47 1.27
N HIS A 756 -31.09 -11.62 0.81
CA HIS A 756 -31.11 -11.94 -0.62
C HIS A 756 -32.18 -12.98 -0.93
N VAL A 757 -32.62 -13.00 -2.18
CA VAL A 757 -33.57 -14.02 -2.68
C VAL A 757 -32.80 -15.12 -3.40
N GLU A 758 -33.23 -16.35 -3.22
CA GLU A 758 -32.81 -17.50 -4.01
C GLU A 758 -34.03 -18.12 -4.68
N LYS A 759 -33.84 -18.64 -5.90
CA LYS A 759 -34.83 -19.47 -6.56
C LYS A 759 -34.55 -20.94 -6.24
N THR A 760 -35.60 -21.68 -5.93
CA THR A 760 -35.58 -23.14 -5.77
C THR A 760 -36.40 -23.80 -6.87
N ASP A 761 -36.34 -25.12 -6.98
CA ASP A 761 -37.15 -25.89 -7.93
C ASP A 761 -38.66 -25.73 -7.70
N THR A 762 -39.05 -25.48 -6.45
CA THR A 762 -40.45 -25.37 -6.04
C THR A 762 -40.91 -23.93 -5.80
N GLY A 763 -40.03 -22.92 -5.81
CA GLY A 763 -40.41 -21.55 -5.52
C GLY A 763 -39.23 -20.65 -5.15
N LEU A 764 -39.32 -19.93 -4.02
CA LEU A 764 -38.35 -18.92 -3.60
C LEU A 764 -37.94 -19.07 -2.14
N ILE A 765 -36.73 -18.63 -1.79
CA ILE A 765 -36.28 -18.44 -0.42
C ILE A 765 -35.81 -17.00 -0.28
N LEU A 766 -36.32 -16.26 0.70
CA LEU A 766 -35.73 -15.01 1.16
C LEU A 766 -34.86 -15.31 2.38
N ASN A 767 -33.55 -15.08 2.25
CA ASN A 767 -32.57 -15.19 3.32
C ASN A 767 -32.38 -13.81 3.96
N ILE A 768 -32.32 -13.74 5.28
CA ILE A 768 -32.18 -12.51 6.08
C ILE A 768 -31.05 -12.70 7.08
N LYS A 769 -29.99 -11.90 6.97
CA LYS A 769 -28.76 -12.04 7.75
C LYS A 769 -28.93 -11.45 9.14
N ARG A 770 -28.63 -12.26 10.16
CA ARG A 770 -28.55 -11.82 11.55
C ARG A 770 -27.24 -11.07 11.81
N PRO A 771 -27.24 -10.09 12.72
CA PRO A 771 -26.02 -9.40 13.12
C PRO A 771 -24.97 -10.33 13.71
N VAL A 772 -23.70 -10.11 13.36
CA VAL A 772 -22.55 -10.82 13.93
C VAL A 772 -21.92 -9.95 15.02
N VAL A 773 -21.36 -10.58 16.06
CA VAL A 773 -20.79 -9.88 17.21
C VAL A 773 -19.34 -10.31 17.43
N ALA A 774 -18.46 -9.34 17.70
CA ALA A 774 -17.06 -9.57 18.05
C ALA A 774 -16.94 -10.34 19.38
N LYS A 775 -15.90 -11.16 19.48
CA LYS A 775 -15.56 -11.90 20.69
C LYS A 775 -14.68 -11.05 21.62
N GLU A 776 -14.64 -11.40 22.90
CA GLU A 776 -13.67 -10.83 23.84
C GLU A 776 -12.28 -11.48 23.63
N GLY A 777 -11.21 -10.70 23.84
CA GLY A 777 -9.84 -11.21 23.81
C GLY A 777 -8.94 -10.51 22.78
N THR A 778 -7.81 -11.14 22.45
CA THR A 778 -6.80 -10.61 21.51
C THR A 778 -7.16 -10.79 20.04
N GLU A 779 -8.10 -11.69 19.73
CA GLU A 779 -8.61 -11.97 18.39
C GLU A 779 -10.13 -11.71 18.30
N PRO A 780 -10.56 -10.45 18.48
CA PRO A 780 -11.99 -10.11 18.60
C PRO A 780 -12.80 -10.41 17.34
N LEU A 781 -12.18 -10.53 16.16
CA LEU A 781 -12.84 -10.83 14.89
C LEU A 781 -12.85 -12.33 14.55
N SER A 782 -12.46 -13.20 15.50
CA SER A 782 -12.46 -14.65 15.28
C SER A 782 -13.84 -15.19 14.91
N GLY A 783 -13.94 -15.74 13.69
CA GLY A 783 -15.20 -16.27 13.12
C GLY A 783 -15.97 -15.26 12.26
N ILE A 784 -15.45 -14.05 12.08
CA ILE A 784 -16.00 -13.02 11.19
C ILE A 784 -15.27 -13.09 9.85
N MET A 785 -16.03 -13.17 8.75
CA MET A 785 -15.51 -13.16 7.39
C MET A 785 -15.64 -11.76 6.77
N ILE A 786 -14.53 -11.17 6.35
CA ILE A 786 -14.51 -9.83 5.76
C ILE A 786 -13.93 -9.93 4.35
N MET A 787 -14.66 -9.42 3.36
CA MET A 787 -14.13 -9.26 2.02
C MET A 787 -13.59 -7.85 1.82
N VAL A 788 -12.31 -7.76 1.46
CA VAL A 788 -11.63 -6.51 1.12
C VAL A 788 -11.36 -6.48 -0.38
N ASP A 789 -11.84 -5.42 -1.02
CA ASP A 789 -11.76 -5.20 -2.45
C ASP A 789 -10.82 -4.02 -2.75
N PRO A 790 -9.60 -4.25 -3.25
CA PRO A 790 -8.78 -3.16 -3.75
C PRO A 790 -9.35 -2.65 -5.07
N GLY A 791 -9.89 -1.43 -5.09
CA GLY A 791 -10.45 -0.77 -6.25
C GLY A 791 -9.51 -0.76 -7.45
N HIS A 792 -10.06 -0.77 -8.67
CA HIS A 792 -9.31 -0.80 -9.93
C HIS A 792 -8.38 -2.03 -10.07
N GLY A 793 -7.50 -2.05 -11.08
CA GLY A 793 -6.53 -3.14 -11.31
C GLY A 793 -6.34 -3.47 -12.80
N GLY A 794 -5.16 -4.00 -13.15
CA GLY A 794 -4.79 -4.35 -14.51
C GLY A 794 -4.75 -3.13 -15.43
N SER A 795 -5.56 -3.16 -16.49
CA SER A 795 -5.69 -2.06 -17.46
C SER A 795 -6.52 -0.88 -16.93
N ASP A 796 -7.29 -1.06 -15.86
CA ASP A 796 -7.96 0.03 -15.18
C ASP A 796 -7.04 0.60 -14.09
N SER A 797 -6.40 1.75 -14.37
CA SER A 797 -5.50 2.41 -13.42
C SER A 797 -6.21 3.15 -12.30
N GLY A 798 -7.51 3.43 -12.47
CA GLY A 798 -8.18 4.50 -11.74
C GLY A 798 -7.50 5.85 -11.97
N ALA A 799 -7.56 6.73 -10.97
CA ALA A 799 -6.93 8.04 -11.00
C ALA A 799 -5.40 8.00 -11.13
N GLN A 800 -4.84 8.97 -11.86
CA GLN A 800 -3.40 9.15 -12.01
C GLN A 800 -2.92 10.25 -11.06
N GLY A 801 -1.78 10.03 -10.41
CA GLY A 801 -1.16 11.03 -9.53
C GLY A 801 -0.03 11.81 -10.20
N PRO A 802 0.57 12.78 -9.48
CA PRO A 802 1.77 13.51 -9.88
C PRO A 802 2.95 12.68 -10.40
N LEU A 803 3.10 11.41 -9.99
CA LEU A 803 4.14 10.49 -10.49
C LEU A 803 3.72 9.71 -11.74
N GLY A 804 2.56 9.98 -12.31
CA GLY A 804 2.05 9.23 -13.44
C GLY A 804 1.41 7.90 -13.04
N LEU A 805 1.54 6.88 -13.89
CA LEU A 805 0.84 5.59 -13.72
C LEU A 805 1.48 4.68 -12.65
N ASP A 806 2.76 4.90 -12.32
CA ASP A 806 3.53 4.07 -11.38
C ASP A 806 3.00 4.13 -9.94
N SER A 807 2.25 5.17 -9.61
CA SER A 807 1.57 5.34 -8.32
C SER A 807 0.11 5.73 -8.54
N SER A 808 -0.51 5.13 -9.55
CA SER A 808 -1.93 5.28 -9.82
C SER A 808 -2.79 4.70 -8.70
N GLU A 809 -4.08 5.05 -8.72
CA GLU A 809 -5.06 4.65 -7.72
C GLU A 809 -5.08 3.14 -7.48
N LYS A 810 -4.97 2.32 -8.53
CA LYS A 810 -4.92 0.86 -8.40
C LYS A 810 -3.77 0.35 -7.51
N VAL A 811 -2.64 1.06 -7.48
CA VAL A 811 -1.45 0.72 -6.68
C VAL A 811 -1.69 1.13 -5.23
N ILE A 812 -2.15 2.36 -5.02
CA ILE A 812 -2.49 2.90 -3.69
C ILE A 812 -3.54 2.01 -3.01
N ASN A 813 -4.60 1.65 -3.75
CA ASN A 813 -5.69 0.81 -3.25
C ASN A 813 -5.20 -0.60 -2.89
N LEU A 814 -4.35 -1.21 -3.74
CA LEU A 814 -3.80 -2.54 -3.46
C LEU A 814 -2.91 -2.54 -2.21
N ASN A 815 -2.00 -1.58 -2.11
CA ASN A 815 -1.08 -1.50 -0.97
C ASN A 815 -1.83 -1.27 0.34
N THR A 816 -2.80 -0.36 0.35
CA THR A 816 -3.65 -0.07 1.51
C THR A 816 -4.49 -1.30 1.89
N ALA A 817 -5.08 -1.99 0.91
CA ALA A 817 -5.91 -3.17 1.14
C ALA A 817 -5.11 -4.36 1.70
N MET A 818 -3.87 -4.58 1.22
CA MET A 818 -3.00 -5.62 1.76
C MET A 818 -2.59 -5.35 3.21
N LYS A 819 -2.37 -4.08 3.57
CA LYS A 819 -2.12 -3.67 4.96
C LYS A 819 -3.36 -3.85 5.83
N LEU A 820 -4.54 -3.45 5.34
CA LEU A 820 -5.81 -3.67 6.06
C LEU A 820 -6.05 -5.16 6.30
N ARG A 821 -5.81 -6.00 5.29
CA ARG A 821 -5.89 -7.46 5.42
C ARG A 821 -5.02 -7.95 6.57
N ALA A 822 -3.75 -7.55 6.62
CA ALA A 822 -2.82 -8.00 7.66
C ALA A 822 -3.30 -7.61 9.08
N GLU A 823 -3.80 -6.38 9.26
CA GLU A 823 -4.36 -5.94 10.53
C GLU A 823 -5.63 -6.70 10.92
N LEU A 824 -6.53 -6.97 9.97
CA LEU A 824 -7.74 -7.75 10.21
C LEU A 824 -7.45 -9.23 10.54
N GLU A 825 -6.53 -9.86 9.82
CA GLU A 825 -6.08 -11.24 10.09
C GLU A 825 -5.43 -11.37 11.46
N LYS A 826 -4.63 -10.37 11.87
CA LYS A 826 -4.05 -10.29 13.23
C LYS A 826 -5.11 -10.20 14.33
N LEU A 827 -6.28 -9.65 14.03
CA LEU A 827 -7.44 -9.58 14.93
C LEU A 827 -8.35 -10.82 14.84
N GLY A 828 -7.97 -11.84 14.06
CA GLY A 828 -8.65 -13.13 13.95
C GLY A 828 -9.68 -13.23 12.83
N ALA A 829 -9.86 -12.20 12.00
CA ALA A 829 -10.82 -12.24 10.90
C ALA A 829 -10.37 -13.22 9.80
N THR A 830 -11.34 -13.85 9.13
CA THR A 830 -11.08 -14.51 7.84
C THR A 830 -11.20 -13.46 6.73
N VAL A 831 -10.07 -13.07 6.12
CA VAL A 831 -10.07 -12.04 5.09
C VAL A 831 -10.05 -12.66 3.69
N LEU A 832 -11.05 -12.30 2.88
CA LEU A 832 -11.10 -12.61 1.46
C LEU A 832 -10.73 -11.38 0.64
N MET A 833 -9.97 -11.57 -0.43
CA MET A 833 -9.53 -10.50 -1.32
C MET A 833 -10.09 -10.72 -2.72
N THR A 834 -10.63 -9.68 -3.37
CA THR A 834 -11.00 -9.77 -4.80
C THR A 834 -9.76 -9.84 -5.71
N ARG A 835 -8.65 -9.23 -5.27
CA ARG A 835 -7.32 -9.39 -5.85
C ARG A 835 -6.22 -9.16 -4.80
N THR A 836 -5.08 -9.82 -5.00
CA THR A 836 -3.85 -9.67 -4.19
C THR A 836 -2.67 -9.18 -5.01
N GLU A 837 -2.90 -8.93 -6.30
CA GLU A 837 -1.91 -8.49 -7.28
C GLU A 837 -2.54 -7.51 -8.27
N ASP A 838 -1.74 -6.92 -9.15
CA ASP A 838 -2.24 -6.03 -10.20
C ASP A 838 -2.84 -6.83 -11.37
N LYS A 839 -4.16 -7.05 -11.31
CA LYS A 839 -4.92 -7.75 -12.35
C LYS A 839 -6.27 -7.10 -12.59
N ASN A 840 -6.82 -7.31 -13.79
CA ASN A 840 -8.18 -6.93 -14.11
C ASN A 840 -9.16 -7.75 -13.26
N VAL A 841 -10.06 -7.05 -12.56
CA VAL A 841 -11.25 -7.65 -11.93
C VAL A 841 -12.43 -6.72 -12.22
N SER A 842 -13.34 -7.19 -13.06
CA SER A 842 -14.53 -6.44 -13.44
C SER A 842 -15.45 -6.21 -12.25
N LEU A 843 -16.30 -5.19 -12.34
CA LEU A 843 -17.29 -4.89 -11.30
C LEU A 843 -18.22 -6.08 -11.05
N GLU A 844 -18.62 -6.80 -12.10
CA GLU A 844 -19.46 -8.00 -12.02
C GLU A 844 -18.75 -9.13 -11.25
N GLU A 845 -17.47 -9.38 -11.52
CA GLU A 845 -16.68 -10.41 -10.81
C GLU A 845 -16.51 -10.08 -9.32
N ARG A 846 -16.28 -8.82 -8.96
CA ARG A 846 -16.18 -8.37 -7.55
C ARG A 846 -17.46 -8.69 -6.79
N LEU A 847 -18.59 -8.32 -7.38
CA LEU A 847 -19.90 -8.52 -6.75
C LEU A 847 -20.29 -10.01 -6.72
N ALA A 848 -19.96 -10.78 -7.77
CA ALA A 848 -20.15 -12.22 -7.79
C ALA A 848 -19.30 -12.94 -6.73
N ALA A 849 -18.04 -12.54 -6.53
CA ALA A 849 -17.18 -13.08 -5.47
C ALA A 849 -17.79 -12.82 -4.08
N SER A 850 -18.26 -11.60 -3.82
CA SER A 850 -18.95 -11.26 -2.57
C SER A 850 -20.24 -12.07 -2.39
N ARG A 851 -21.05 -12.22 -3.44
CA ARG A 851 -22.31 -12.98 -3.42
C ARG A 851 -22.10 -14.45 -3.09
N ASN A 852 -21.06 -15.05 -3.66
CA ASN A 852 -20.73 -16.46 -3.45
C ASN A 852 -20.16 -16.70 -2.05
N ALA A 853 -19.35 -15.78 -1.54
CA ALA A 853 -18.75 -15.89 -0.21
C ALA A 853 -19.71 -15.54 0.93
N ARG A 854 -20.66 -14.61 0.69
CA ARG A 854 -21.59 -14.06 1.69
C ARG A 854 -20.87 -13.60 2.97
N PRO A 855 -19.85 -12.75 2.86
CA PRO A 855 -19.07 -12.31 4.02
C PRO A 855 -19.96 -11.56 5.01
N ASP A 856 -19.47 -11.36 6.23
CA ASP A 856 -20.09 -10.52 7.26
C ASP A 856 -19.87 -9.03 7.00
N MET A 857 -18.91 -8.70 6.15
CA MET A 857 -18.68 -7.33 5.70
C MET A 857 -17.98 -7.32 4.34
N PHE A 858 -18.32 -6.34 3.50
CA PHE A 858 -17.61 -6.03 2.26
C PHE A 858 -17.09 -4.58 2.30
N ILE A 859 -15.79 -4.40 2.07
CA ILE A 859 -15.13 -3.08 2.03
C ILE A 859 -14.39 -2.95 0.70
N SER A 860 -14.74 -1.95 -0.10
CA SER A 860 -13.96 -1.57 -1.29
C SER A 860 -13.12 -0.32 -1.00
N ILE A 861 -11.83 -0.39 -1.26
CA ILE A 861 -10.88 0.71 -1.03
C ILE A 861 -10.58 1.42 -2.35
N HIS A 862 -10.85 2.72 -2.38
CA HIS A 862 -10.63 3.64 -3.48
C HIS A 862 -9.87 4.91 -3.02
N ALA A 863 -9.40 5.68 -3.99
CA ALA A 863 -8.90 7.04 -3.77
C ALA A 863 -9.36 7.96 -4.91
N ASN A 864 -9.89 9.10 -4.52
CA ASN A 864 -10.79 9.89 -5.34
C ASN A 864 -10.05 10.72 -6.41
N SER A 865 -10.83 11.25 -7.35
CA SER A 865 -10.40 12.25 -8.32
C SER A 865 -11.57 13.16 -8.70
N MET A 866 -11.27 14.27 -9.36
CA MET A 866 -12.27 15.18 -9.92
C MET A 866 -12.11 15.29 -11.43
N GLY A 867 -13.08 15.90 -12.10
CA GLY A 867 -12.98 16.21 -13.53
C GLY A 867 -11.82 17.17 -13.81
N ASP A 868 -11.27 17.09 -15.02
CA ASP A 868 -10.08 17.84 -15.41
C ASP A 868 -10.25 19.37 -15.40
N ASN A 869 -11.48 19.89 -15.28
CA ASN A 869 -11.79 21.31 -15.15
C ASN A 869 -11.94 21.81 -13.70
N VAL A 870 -11.56 20.99 -12.70
CA VAL A 870 -11.67 21.32 -11.28
C VAL A 870 -10.30 21.57 -10.67
N ASP A 871 -10.17 22.61 -9.83
CA ASP A 871 -8.97 22.87 -9.04
C ASP A 871 -8.89 21.91 -7.84
N ILE A 872 -8.44 20.69 -8.09
CA ILE A 872 -8.38 19.62 -7.09
C ILE A 872 -7.32 19.85 -6.01
N SER A 873 -6.34 20.76 -6.21
CA SER A 873 -5.40 21.16 -5.14
C SER A 873 -6.08 21.79 -3.93
N LYS A 874 -7.35 22.19 -4.06
CA LYS A 874 -8.18 22.75 -2.98
C LYS A 874 -9.18 21.76 -2.40
N ILE A 875 -9.11 20.49 -2.80
CA ILE A 875 -10.04 19.44 -2.39
C ILE A 875 -9.23 18.29 -1.78
N ASP A 876 -9.56 17.94 -0.54
CA ASP A 876 -8.92 16.88 0.22
C ASP A 876 -9.95 16.18 1.14
N GLY A 877 -9.49 15.11 1.80
CA GLY A 877 -10.23 14.48 2.88
C GLY A 877 -10.74 13.08 2.59
N PHE A 878 -11.33 12.48 3.63
CA PHE A 878 -11.78 11.09 3.67
C PHE A 878 -13.29 11.02 3.54
N SER A 879 -13.82 10.04 2.79
CA SER A 879 -15.28 9.81 2.69
C SER A 879 -15.63 8.34 2.59
N VAL A 880 -16.85 8.01 3.02
CA VAL A 880 -17.39 6.65 2.96
C VAL A 880 -18.73 6.67 2.22
N PHE A 881 -18.93 5.69 1.36
CA PHE A 881 -20.11 5.54 0.52
C PHE A 881 -20.79 4.21 0.82
N TYR A 882 -22.11 4.24 0.90
CA TYR A 882 -22.95 3.06 1.10
C TYR A 882 -24.23 3.17 0.28
N ARG A 883 -24.99 2.09 0.21
CA ARG A 883 -26.28 2.08 -0.48
C ARG A 883 -27.41 1.62 0.42
N GLU A 884 -27.28 0.44 1.01
CA GLU A 884 -28.32 -0.15 1.85
C GLU A 884 -28.33 0.50 3.24
N GLU A 885 -29.53 0.76 3.77
CA GLU A 885 -29.72 1.41 5.08
C GLU A 885 -28.98 0.70 6.23
N PHE A 886 -28.93 -0.65 6.21
CA PHE A 886 -28.21 -1.43 7.23
C PHE A 886 -26.67 -1.24 7.18
N ALA A 887 -26.11 -0.68 6.12
CA ALA A 887 -24.69 -0.36 6.01
C ALA A 887 -24.34 1.03 6.54
N GLN A 888 -25.33 1.87 6.87
CA GLN A 888 -25.10 3.20 7.42
C GLN A 888 -24.31 3.17 8.75
N PRO A 889 -24.65 2.32 9.75
CA PRO A 889 -23.91 2.29 11.01
C PRO A 889 -22.43 1.90 10.85
N LEU A 890 -22.15 0.96 9.92
CA LEU A 890 -20.78 0.62 9.54
C LEU A 890 -20.05 1.83 8.95
N SER A 891 -20.71 2.52 8.02
CA SER A 891 -20.16 3.70 7.35
C SER A 891 -19.83 4.81 8.34
N GLU A 892 -20.74 5.10 9.28
CA GLU A 892 -20.55 6.08 10.35
C GLU A 892 -19.39 5.70 11.28
N THR A 893 -19.29 4.42 11.65
CA THR A 893 -18.23 3.95 12.54
C THR A 893 -16.86 4.09 11.89
N VAL A 894 -16.68 3.55 10.68
CA VAL A 894 -15.41 3.63 9.94
C VAL A 894 -15.04 5.07 9.65
N PHE A 895 -16.00 5.89 9.19
CA PHE A 895 -15.79 7.29 8.89
C PHE A 895 -15.35 8.09 10.13
N ASN A 896 -16.15 8.07 11.19
CA ASN A 896 -15.89 8.88 12.39
C ASN A 896 -14.60 8.45 13.08
N TYR A 897 -14.33 7.15 13.17
CA TYR A 897 -13.10 6.66 13.78
C TYR A 897 -11.87 7.12 12.99
N THR A 898 -11.91 6.99 11.66
CA THR A 898 -10.77 7.30 10.80
C THR A 898 -10.44 8.79 10.78
N ILE A 899 -11.44 9.67 10.61
CA ILE A 899 -11.17 11.12 10.60
C ILE A 899 -10.68 11.62 11.97
N ASN A 900 -11.15 11.02 13.07
CA ASN A 900 -10.78 11.45 14.42
C ASN A 900 -9.38 10.95 14.81
N THR A 901 -9.03 9.73 14.43
CA THR A 901 -7.73 9.11 14.74
C THR A 901 -6.61 9.75 13.91
N LEU A 902 -6.85 9.93 12.60
CA LEU A 902 -5.83 10.39 11.66
C LEU A 902 -5.91 11.90 11.35
N LYS A 903 -6.86 12.62 11.96
CA LYS A 903 -7.09 14.06 11.77
C LYS A 903 -7.28 14.45 10.29
N ARG A 904 -7.94 13.57 9.53
CA ARG A 904 -8.24 13.79 8.10
C ARG A 904 -9.42 14.77 7.95
N ASN A 905 -9.42 15.53 6.85
CA ASN A 905 -10.53 16.42 6.55
C ASN A 905 -11.81 15.63 6.26
N ASN A 906 -12.94 16.18 6.73
CA ASN A 906 -14.26 15.58 6.60
C ASN A 906 -14.81 15.80 5.19
N LYS A 907 -14.89 14.71 4.40
CA LYS A 907 -15.55 14.71 3.09
C LYS A 907 -16.93 14.03 3.09
N GLY A 908 -17.38 13.58 4.26
CA GLY A 908 -18.73 13.12 4.54
C GLY A 908 -19.00 11.64 4.26
N ILE A 909 -20.22 11.24 4.62
CA ILE A 909 -20.78 9.91 4.40
C ILE A 909 -21.93 10.05 3.40
N HIS A 910 -21.96 9.22 2.37
CA HIS A 910 -22.87 9.42 1.23
C HIS A 910 -23.63 8.15 0.86
N ASN A 911 -24.96 8.27 0.71
CA ASN A 911 -25.78 7.23 0.09
C ASN A 911 -25.65 7.33 -1.44
N LYS A 912 -25.00 6.35 -2.08
CA LYS A 912 -24.74 6.29 -3.53
C LYS A 912 -24.87 4.87 -4.07
N ASN A 913 -25.42 4.76 -5.29
CA ASN A 913 -25.59 3.50 -6.00
C ASN A 913 -24.33 3.06 -6.76
N PHE A 914 -23.19 2.99 -6.07
CA PHE A 914 -21.96 2.43 -6.65
C PHE A 914 -22.06 0.92 -6.81
N TYR A 915 -21.44 0.37 -7.85
CA TYR A 915 -21.64 -1.05 -8.20
C TYR A 915 -21.23 -1.99 -7.05
N VAL A 916 -20.10 -1.72 -6.40
CA VAL A 916 -19.55 -2.54 -5.31
C VAL A 916 -20.33 -2.42 -4.00
N THR A 917 -21.20 -1.41 -3.84
CA THR A 917 -22.07 -1.25 -2.66
C THR A 917 -23.45 -1.88 -2.84
N ARG A 918 -23.72 -2.54 -3.98
CA ARG A 918 -25.04 -3.12 -4.29
C ARG A 918 -25.35 -4.46 -3.63
N GLY A 919 -24.35 -5.12 -3.05
CA GLY A 919 -24.52 -6.43 -2.43
C GLY A 919 -25.46 -6.35 -1.23
N THR A 920 -26.69 -6.84 -1.37
CA THR A 920 -27.70 -6.78 -0.30
C THR A 920 -27.49 -7.82 0.78
N TRP A 921 -26.67 -8.86 0.54
CA TRP A 921 -26.43 -9.97 1.48
C TRP A 921 -25.47 -9.64 2.63
N THR A 922 -24.85 -8.46 2.63
CA THR A 922 -23.86 -8.04 3.64
C THR A 922 -23.75 -6.52 3.69
N PRO A 923 -23.37 -5.90 4.82
CA PRO A 923 -23.03 -4.49 4.87
C PRO A 923 -21.86 -4.23 3.92
N SER A 924 -22.06 -3.35 2.95
CA SER A 924 -21.12 -3.07 1.87
C SER A 924 -20.81 -1.58 1.80
N ILE A 925 -19.53 -1.23 1.95
CA ILE A 925 -19.06 0.17 1.87
C ILE A 925 -17.96 0.34 0.84
N LEU A 926 -17.88 1.54 0.26
CA LEU A 926 -16.75 2.01 -0.51
C LEU A 926 -16.09 3.16 0.25
N ILE A 927 -14.77 3.12 0.35
CA ILE A 927 -13.96 4.13 1.02
C ILE A 927 -13.21 4.92 -0.04
N GLU A 928 -13.31 6.24 0.03
CA GLU A 928 -12.45 7.15 -0.72
C GLU A 928 -11.45 7.77 0.26
N SER A 929 -10.21 7.30 0.20
CA SER A 929 -9.17 7.57 1.22
C SER A 929 -8.57 8.98 1.16
N GLY A 930 -8.60 9.61 -0.02
CA GLY A 930 -8.07 10.95 -0.32
C GLY A 930 -8.26 11.28 -1.80
N PHE A 931 -7.58 12.30 -2.32
CA PHE A 931 -7.66 12.68 -3.75
C PHE A 931 -6.30 12.50 -4.46
N VAL A 932 -6.19 11.50 -5.35
CA VAL A 932 -4.91 11.10 -5.97
C VAL A 932 -4.21 12.24 -6.74
N PRO A 933 -4.90 13.10 -7.51
CA PRO A 933 -4.22 14.19 -8.21
C PRO A 933 -3.89 15.41 -7.34
N ASN A 934 -4.41 15.51 -6.11
CA ASN A 934 -4.08 16.61 -5.20
C ASN A 934 -2.63 16.41 -4.69
N PRO A 935 -1.72 17.41 -4.83
CA PRO A 935 -0.31 17.23 -4.47
C PRO A 935 -0.04 16.80 -3.02
N ASN A 936 -0.76 17.34 -2.05
CA ASN A 936 -0.56 17.05 -0.64
C ASN A 936 -1.21 15.72 -0.24
N GLU A 937 -2.41 15.47 -0.75
CA GLU A 937 -3.10 14.19 -0.55
C GLU A 937 -2.32 13.05 -1.17
N PHE A 938 -1.75 13.25 -2.36
CA PHE A 938 -0.95 12.25 -3.05
C PHE A 938 0.27 11.83 -2.23
N GLU A 939 0.99 12.77 -1.62
CA GLU A 939 2.08 12.42 -0.70
C GLU A 939 1.63 11.51 0.42
N TRP A 940 0.50 11.85 1.04
CA TRP A 940 -0.05 11.07 2.14
C TRP A 940 -0.52 9.69 1.67
N LEU A 941 -1.15 9.61 0.49
CA LEU A 941 -1.69 8.37 -0.08
C LEU A 941 -0.61 7.37 -0.50
N ILE A 942 0.57 7.84 -0.91
CA ILE A 942 1.69 6.96 -1.30
C ILE A 942 2.69 6.71 -0.15
N ASP A 943 2.53 7.37 0.99
CA ASP A 943 3.38 7.17 2.15
C ASP A 943 3.03 5.84 2.84
N GLU A 944 4.01 4.94 2.92
CA GLU A 944 3.82 3.60 3.45
C GLU A 944 3.40 3.59 4.93
N ASN A 945 3.86 4.56 5.74
CA ASN A 945 3.48 4.67 7.15
C ASN A 945 2.03 5.15 7.27
N GLU A 946 1.64 6.16 6.50
CA GLU A 946 0.27 6.70 6.50
C GLU A 946 -0.74 5.66 6.01
N GLN A 947 -0.40 4.86 5.01
CA GLN A 947 -1.21 3.70 4.60
C GLN A 947 -1.35 2.66 5.73
N GLY A 948 -0.28 2.42 6.50
CA GLY A 948 -0.31 1.53 7.66
C GLY A 948 -1.21 2.05 8.78
N LEU A 949 -1.13 3.35 9.09
CA LEU A 949 -2.00 4.00 10.06
C LEU A 949 -3.46 3.99 9.61
N LEU A 950 -3.73 4.20 8.32
CA LEU A 950 -5.06 4.09 7.73
C LEU A 950 -5.63 2.67 7.88
N ALA A 951 -4.85 1.66 7.49
CA ALA A 951 -5.22 0.26 7.63
C ALA A 951 -5.55 -0.12 9.08
N LYS A 952 -4.69 0.25 10.04
CA LYS A 952 -4.94 -0.01 11.46
C LYS A 952 -6.19 0.72 11.96
N SER A 953 -6.36 1.99 11.59
CA SER A 953 -7.54 2.78 11.98
C SER A 953 -8.84 2.14 11.49
N MET A 954 -8.87 1.66 10.24
CA MET A 954 -10.03 0.95 9.71
C MET A 954 -10.28 -0.38 10.44
N ALA A 955 -9.23 -1.15 10.72
CA ALA A 955 -9.35 -2.42 11.46
C ALA A 955 -9.91 -2.22 12.88
N ASP A 956 -9.42 -1.22 13.61
CA ASP A 956 -9.95 -0.87 14.94
C ASP A 956 -11.42 -0.44 14.86
N ALA A 957 -11.80 0.35 13.84
CA ALA A 957 -13.18 0.78 13.62
C ALA A 957 -14.12 -0.40 13.31
N ILE A 958 -13.63 -1.40 12.58
CA ILE A 958 -14.37 -2.64 12.28
C ILE A 958 -14.61 -3.45 13.56
N VAL A 959 -13.61 -3.55 14.44
CA VAL A 959 -13.80 -4.15 15.77
C VAL A 959 -14.86 -3.39 16.56
N GLN A 960 -14.84 -2.05 16.53
CA GLN A 960 -15.85 -1.24 17.19
C GLN A 960 -17.26 -1.48 16.63
N TYR A 961 -17.40 -1.63 15.31
CA TYR A 961 -18.68 -1.90 14.65
C TYR A 961 -19.27 -3.24 15.10
N PHE A 962 -18.46 -4.30 15.15
CA PHE A 962 -18.91 -5.62 15.60
C PHE A 962 -19.01 -5.76 17.12
N SER A 963 -18.47 -4.83 17.89
CA SER A 963 -18.57 -4.89 19.34
C SER A 963 -20.02 -4.70 19.79
N PRO A 964 -20.52 -5.51 20.75
CA PRO A 964 -21.85 -5.32 21.28
C PRO A 964 -21.88 -3.93 21.90
N SER A 965 -22.76 -3.06 21.40
CA SER A 965 -22.92 -1.71 21.92
C SER A 965 -23.18 -1.80 23.42
N LYS A 966 -22.18 -1.46 24.26
CA LYS A 966 -22.42 -1.14 25.66
C LYS A 966 -23.26 0.12 25.64
N SER A 967 -24.58 -0.07 25.62
CA SER A 967 -25.65 0.89 25.87
C SER A 967 -25.23 2.36 25.75
N ILE A 968 -25.73 2.99 24.69
CA ILE A 968 -25.90 4.43 24.51
C ILE A 968 -26.09 5.14 25.87
N LYS A 969 -25.31 6.19 26.09
CA LYS A 969 -25.77 7.32 26.91
C LYS A 969 -25.92 8.53 26.02
#